data_AF-A0A4W6F1T3-F1
#
_entry.id   AF-A0A4W6F1T3-F1
#
_cell.length_a   1.000
_cell.length_b   1.000
_cell.length_c   1.000
_cell.angle_alpha   90.00
_cell.angle_beta   90.00
_cell.angle_gamma   90.00
#
_symmetry.space_group_name_H-M   'P 1'
#
loop_
_entity.id
_entity.type
_entity.pdbx_description
1 polymer ?
#
loop_
_entity_poly.entity_id
_entity_poly.type
_entity_poly.pdbx_seq_one_letter_code
_entity_poly.pdbx_strand_id
1 'polypeptide(L)'
;MGIKFLEVIKPFCAVLPEIQKPERKIQFREKVLWTAITLFIFLVCCQIPLFGIMSSDSADPFYWMRVILASNRGTLMELGISPIVTSGLIMQLLAGAKIIEVGDTPKDRALFNGAQKLFGMIITIGQAIVYVMTGMYGDPSEMGAGICLLIIIQLFVAGLIVLLLDELLQKGYGLGSGISLFIATNICETIVWKAFSPTTVNTGRGTEFEGAIIALFHLLATRTDKVRALREAFYRQNLPNLMNLIATVFVFAVVIYFQGFRVDLPIKSARYRGQYNTYPIKLFYTSNIPIILQSALVSNLYVISQMLSTRFSGNFLVNLLGTWSDTSSGGPARAYPVGGLCYYLSPPESFGSVLEDPVHALIYIVFMLGSCAFFSKTWIEVSGSSAKDVAKQLKEQQMVMRGHRETSMVHELNRYIPTAAAFGGLCIGGLSVMADFLGAIGSGTGILLAVTIIYQYFEIFVKEQTEEERLALRNALRYFPPSHHTTLAPEFAQELRQYGHIYMYRFCPTFRMRAYPIDQYPCRTRQAASIMLMIMNNLDPAVAQFPQELVTYGGNGQVFSNWAQFRLVMHYLSEMTEEQTLVMYSGHPMGLFPSLPSSPRAIITNGMVIPNYSSRGQYEKMFALGVSMYGQMTAGSYCYIGPQGIVHGTMLTVLNAGRRYLGSSDLRGRVFVTSGLGGMSGAQAKAAVIAGCVGIIAEVDEAPLRKRHEQGWLMEVTSSMEHCIKCIREAKRTKTPLSLGYHGNIVDLWERLLLEYKRTGELLVDLGSDQTSLHNPYNGGYYPVQLSFRQANQLMSTDPNRFRTMVQESLRRQIKAINELSDAGMFFWDYGNAFLLEAQRAGADVEKPGGGATEFRYPSYVQHIMGDIFSLGFGPFRWVCTSGDPQDLTVTDDIAAFVLEEIGANVTDCIRQQYDDNIRWIREAGKHKMVVGSQARILYSDQRGRVCIALAINQAIADGRVSAPVVISRDHHDVSGTDSPFRETSNVYDGSAFCADMAVQNFVGDAFRGATWVALHNGGGVGWGEVMNGGFGLLLDGSEEAAKRVQSDAQLGRLQRGGSSLLVWKF
;
A
#
# COMPACT_ATOMS: atom_id res chain seq x y z
N MET A 1 -26.56 -13.83 -46.23
CA MET A 1 -25.92 -14.22 -44.95
C MET A 1 -24.41 -14.14 -45.18
N GLY A 2 -23.81 -12.97 -45.00
CA GLY A 2 -22.36 -12.82 -45.13
C GLY A 2 -21.71 -13.31 -43.84
N ILE A 3 -20.78 -14.26 -43.92
CA ILE A 3 -20.00 -14.70 -42.77
C ILE A 3 -19.24 -13.47 -42.26
N LYS A 4 -19.52 -13.03 -41.02
CA LYS A 4 -18.75 -11.96 -40.39
C LYS A 4 -17.33 -12.48 -40.24
N PHE A 5 -16.35 -11.79 -40.83
CA PHE A 5 -14.93 -12.18 -40.82
C PHE A 5 -14.42 -12.58 -39.41
N LEU A 6 -14.90 -11.89 -38.36
CA LEU A 6 -14.55 -12.17 -36.96
C LEU A 6 -15.08 -13.54 -36.44
N GLU A 7 -16.15 -14.08 -37.02
CA GLU A 7 -16.68 -15.41 -36.64
C GLU A 7 -15.83 -16.55 -37.18
N VAL A 8 -15.11 -16.36 -38.29
CA VAL A 8 -14.16 -17.34 -38.85
C VAL A 8 -12.96 -17.55 -37.93
N ILE A 9 -12.61 -16.53 -37.14
CA ILE A 9 -11.43 -16.54 -36.25
C ILE A 9 -11.76 -17.19 -34.90
N LYS A 10 -13.04 -17.24 -34.52
CA LYS A 10 -13.54 -17.80 -33.26
C LYS A 10 -12.97 -19.18 -32.87
N PRO A 11 -12.86 -20.21 -33.75
CA PRO A 11 -12.27 -21.50 -33.38
C PRO A 11 -10.78 -21.41 -33.02
N PHE A 12 -10.04 -20.46 -33.62
CA PHE A 12 -8.62 -20.26 -33.31
C PHE A 12 -8.43 -19.57 -31.97
N CYS A 13 -9.35 -18.70 -31.54
CA CYS A 13 -9.28 -18.02 -30.24
C CYS A 13 -9.20 -18.98 -29.05
N ALA A 14 -9.70 -20.22 -29.16
CA ALA A 14 -9.63 -21.21 -28.08
C ALA A 14 -8.23 -21.79 -27.85
N VAL A 15 -7.33 -21.69 -28.85
CA VAL A 15 -5.97 -22.25 -28.83
C VAL A 15 -4.92 -21.16 -28.62
N LEU A 16 -5.32 -19.88 -28.73
CA LEU A 16 -4.43 -18.75 -28.50
C LEU A 16 -4.11 -18.64 -27.00
N PRO A 17 -2.82 -18.49 -26.62
CA PRO A 17 -2.49 -18.12 -25.25
C PRO A 17 -3.12 -16.75 -24.97
N GLU A 18 -3.78 -16.55 -23.84
CA GLU A 18 -4.45 -15.29 -23.50
C GLU A 18 -4.15 -14.91 -22.05
N ILE A 19 -3.90 -13.63 -21.80
CA ILE A 19 -3.75 -13.13 -20.43
C ILE A 19 -5.13 -12.81 -19.87
N GLN A 20 -5.53 -13.42 -18.77
CA GLN A 20 -6.84 -13.12 -18.19
C GLN A 20 -6.88 -11.67 -17.70
N LYS A 21 -7.99 -10.96 -17.99
CA LYS A 21 -8.20 -9.61 -17.42
C LYS A 21 -8.24 -9.73 -15.89
N PRO A 22 -7.67 -8.76 -15.16
CA PRO A 22 -7.63 -8.85 -13.71
C PRO A 22 -9.06 -8.78 -13.14
N GLU A 23 -9.39 -9.70 -12.24
CA GLU A 23 -10.71 -9.79 -11.60
C GLU A 23 -10.99 -8.58 -10.70
N ARG A 24 -9.92 -7.91 -10.23
CA ARG A 24 -9.96 -6.70 -9.40
C ARG A 24 -9.17 -5.57 -10.05
N LYS A 25 -9.52 -4.32 -9.70
CA LYS A 25 -8.70 -3.16 -10.08
C LYS A 25 -7.32 -3.26 -9.40
N ILE A 26 -6.26 -3.39 -10.21
CA ILE A 26 -4.88 -3.51 -9.73
C ILE A 26 -4.43 -2.17 -9.15
N GLN A 27 -3.74 -2.22 -8.01
CA GLN A 27 -3.29 -1.02 -7.30
C GLN A 27 -2.15 -0.34 -8.04
N PHE A 28 -1.97 0.97 -7.84
CA PHE A 28 -0.93 1.73 -8.50
C PHE A 28 0.48 1.13 -8.32
N ARG A 29 0.86 0.76 -7.09
CA ARG A 29 2.17 0.11 -6.83
C ARG A 29 2.32 -1.24 -7.53
N GLU A 30 1.26 -2.05 -7.55
CA GLU A 30 1.24 -3.32 -8.28
C GLU A 30 1.38 -3.08 -9.79
N LYS A 31 0.71 -2.05 -10.33
CA LYS A 31 0.84 -1.66 -11.75
C LYS A 31 2.26 -1.27 -12.11
N VAL A 32 2.89 -0.44 -11.28
CA VAL A 32 4.29 -0.04 -11.45
C VAL A 32 5.21 -1.27 -11.43
N LEU A 33 4.98 -2.20 -10.49
CA LEU A 33 5.75 -3.44 -10.39
C LEU A 33 5.63 -4.30 -11.65
N TRP A 34 4.40 -4.53 -12.13
CA TRP A 34 4.18 -5.29 -13.37
C TRP A 34 4.81 -4.61 -14.59
N THR A 35 4.72 -3.28 -14.69
CA THR A 35 5.43 -2.52 -15.73
C THR A 35 6.94 -2.70 -15.64
N ALA A 36 7.53 -2.68 -14.44
CA ALA A 36 8.96 -2.92 -14.24
C ALA A 36 9.38 -4.35 -14.58
N ILE A 37 8.58 -5.36 -14.21
CA ILE A 37 8.82 -6.77 -14.56
C ILE A 37 8.79 -6.96 -16.08
N THR A 38 7.77 -6.40 -16.74
CA THR A 38 7.66 -6.44 -18.20
C THR A 38 8.87 -5.79 -18.88
N LEU A 39 9.32 -4.64 -18.36
CA LEU A 39 10.51 -3.96 -18.85
C LEU A 39 11.78 -4.81 -18.70
N PHE A 40 11.94 -5.44 -17.54
CA PHE A 40 13.09 -6.29 -17.25
C PHE A 40 13.16 -7.49 -18.19
N ILE A 41 12.04 -8.19 -18.41
CA ILE A 41 12.00 -9.33 -19.35
C ILE A 41 12.39 -8.87 -20.76
N PHE A 42 11.84 -7.75 -21.23
CA PHE A 42 12.18 -7.18 -22.53
C PHE A 42 13.68 -6.86 -22.66
N LEU A 43 14.26 -6.18 -21.66
CA LEU A 43 15.69 -5.86 -21.63
C LEU A 43 16.57 -7.11 -21.64
N VAL A 44 16.18 -8.17 -20.93
CA VAL A 44 16.89 -9.46 -20.96
C VAL A 44 16.85 -10.06 -22.37
N CYS A 45 15.69 -10.07 -23.03
CA CYS A 45 15.58 -10.55 -24.41
C CYS A 45 16.40 -9.72 -25.41
N CYS A 46 16.53 -8.41 -25.19
CA CYS A 46 17.38 -7.54 -26.00
C CYS A 46 18.87 -7.90 -25.96
N GLN A 47 19.34 -8.61 -24.93
CA GLN A 47 20.74 -8.94 -24.69
C GLN A 47 21.10 -10.41 -24.99
N ILE A 48 20.11 -11.31 -25.08
CA ILE A 48 20.37 -12.73 -25.35
C ILE A 48 20.64 -12.94 -26.86
N PRO A 49 21.84 -13.38 -27.26
CA PRO A 49 22.15 -13.64 -28.66
C PRO A 49 21.42 -14.89 -29.19
N LEU A 50 21.11 -14.89 -30.48
CA LEU A 50 20.51 -16.03 -31.17
C LEU A 50 21.54 -17.16 -31.34
N PHE A 51 21.15 -18.38 -30.96
CA PHE A 51 22.00 -19.55 -31.13
C PHE A 51 21.99 -20.01 -32.59
N GLY A 52 23.18 -20.22 -33.19
CA GLY A 52 23.36 -20.81 -34.52
C GLY A 52 23.65 -19.85 -35.69
N ILE A 53 23.97 -18.57 -35.43
CA ILE A 53 24.34 -17.60 -36.47
C ILE A 53 25.81 -17.82 -36.90
N MET A 54 26.08 -17.95 -38.21
CA MET A 54 27.44 -18.21 -38.75
C MET A 54 28.23 -16.95 -39.11
N SER A 55 27.56 -15.82 -39.37
CA SER A 55 28.23 -14.53 -39.61
C SER A 55 27.42 -13.36 -39.03
N SER A 56 28.09 -12.48 -38.30
CA SER A 56 27.54 -11.21 -37.78
C SER A 56 27.86 -10.02 -38.69
N ASP A 57 28.74 -10.21 -39.66
CA ASP A 57 29.39 -9.15 -40.45
C ASP A 57 28.69 -8.83 -41.79
N SER A 58 27.52 -9.42 -42.07
CA SER A 58 26.72 -9.04 -43.25
C SER A 58 26.14 -7.62 -43.11
N ALA A 59 25.90 -6.93 -44.22
CA ALA A 59 25.41 -5.54 -44.20
C ALA A 59 24.01 -5.44 -43.56
N ASP A 60 23.82 -4.56 -42.57
CA ASP A 60 22.51 -4.36 -41.92
C ASP A 60 21.64 -3.37 -42.73
N PRO A 61 20.58 -3.82 -43.39
CA PRO A 61 19.72 -2.96 -44.21
C PRO A 61 18.71 -2.17 -43.35
N PHE A 62 18.52 -2.58 -42.09
CA PHE A 62 17.48 -2.06 -41.20
C PHE A 62 18.04 -1.17 -40.09
N TYR A 63 19.32 -0.81 -40.16
CA TYR A 63 20.04 -0.08 -39.10
C TYR A 63 19.28 1.13 -38.54
N TRP A 64 18.70 1.96 -39.41
CA TRP A 64 17.96 3.18 -39.03
C TRP A 64 16.57 2.89 -38.43
N MET A 65 16.02 1.72 -38.72
CA MET A 65 14.63 1.35 -38.45
C MET A 65 14.48 0.45 -37.22
N ARG A 66 15.55 -0.29 -36.89
CA ARG A 66 15.64 -1.14 -35.69
C ARG A 66 15.31 -0.38 -34.41
N VAL A 67 15.74 0.86 -34.31
CA VAL A 67 15.48 1.75 -33.17
C VAL A 67 13.98 2.02 -32.98
N ILE A 68 13.22 2.19 -34.07
CA ILE A 68 11.77 2.44 -34.03
C ILE A 68 11.00 1.15 -33.76
N LEU A 69 11.50 0.03 -34.27
CA LEU A 69 10.89 -1.30 -34.10
C LEU A 69 11.34 -1.99 -32.81
N ALA A 70 12.07 -1.30 -31.93
CA ALA A 70 12.63 -1.85 -30.70
C ALA A 70 13.33 -3.21 -30.94
N SER A 71 14.12 -3.27 -32.02
CA SER A 71 14.77 -4.48 -32.52
C SER A 71 16.28 -4.40 -32.33
N ASN A 72 16.88 -5.48 -31.84
CA ASN A 72 18.32 -5.61 -31.67
C ASN A 72 18.84 -6.73 -32.57
N ARG A 73 19.86 -6.41 -33.38
CA ARG A 73 20.44 -7.38 -34.32
C ARG A 73 21.17 -8.50 -33.59
N GLY A 74 20.97 -9.73 -34.03
CA GLY A 74 21.62 -10.93 -33.52
C GLY A 74 21.07 -11.42 -32.18
N THR A 75 19.98 -10.85 -31.67
CA THR A 75 19.39 -11.23 -30.38
C THR A 75 17.97 -11.74 -30.52
N LEU A 76 17.38 -12.24 -29.42
CA LEU A 76 15.98 -12.70 -29.42
C LEU A 76 15.00 -11.60 -29.87
N MET A 77 15.37 -10.32 -29.74
CA MET A 77 14.58 -9.17 -30.17
C MET A 77 14.85 -8.74 -31.63
N GLU A 78 15.35 -9.62 -32.49
CA GLU A 78 15.61 -9.32 -33.90
C GLU A 78 14.37 -8.83 -34.67
N LEU A 79 13.20 -9.45 -34.44
CA LEU A 79 11.93 -8.99 -35.04
C LEU A 79 11.32 -7.79 -34.31
N GLY A 80 11.75 -7.54 -33.07
CA GLY A 80 11.25 -6.48 -32.19
C GLY A 80 9.71 -6.48 -32.06
N ILE A 81 9.12 -5.29 -32.09
CA ILE A 81 7.66 -5.08 -32.05
C ILE A 81 6.99 -5.09 -33.43
N SER A 82 7.75 -5.33 -34.52
CA SER A 82 7.26 -5.25 -35.91
C SER A 82 6.01 -6.09 -36.18
N PRO A 83 5.91 -7.36 -35.74
CA PRO A 83 4.70 -8.16 -35.94
C PRO A 83 3.45 -7.59 -35.25
N ILE A 84 3.63 -6.98 -34.07
CA ILE A 84 2.54 -6.42 -33.26
C ILE A 84 1.97 -5.17 -33.93
N VAL A 85 2.87 -4.26 -34.34
CA VAL A 85 2.49 -3.01 -35.01
C VAL A 85 1.90 -3.30 -36.38
N THR A 86 2.49 -4.21 -37.15
CA THR A 86 2.00 -4.56 -38.50
C THR A 86 0.62 -5.21 -38.44
N SER A 87 0.41 -6.15 -37.51
CA SER A 87 -0.92 -6.73 -37.30
C SER A 87 -1.95 -5.69 -36.85
N GLY A 88 -1.58 -4.82 -35.91
CA GLY A 88 -2.42 -3.71 -35.47
C GLY A 88 -2.83 -2.79 -36.62
N LEU A 89 -1.86 -2.37 -37.44
CA LEU A 89 -2.10 -1.53 -38.61
C LEU A 89 -3.04 -2.19 -39.62
N ILE A 90 -2.82 -3.47 -39.96
CA ILE A 90 -3.69 -4.20 -40.90
C ILE A 90 -5.10 -4.26 -40.36
N MET A 91 -5.28 -4.69 -39.11
CA MET A 91 -6.60 -4.84 -38.51
C MET A 91 -7.34 -3.49 -38.38
N GLN A 92 -6.61 -2.43 -38.05
CA GLN A 92 -7.16 -1.07 -37.93
C GLN A 92 -7.51 -0.47 -39.29
N LEU A 93 -6.69 -0.67 -40.32
CA LEU A 93 -7.01 -0.24 -41.69
C LEU A 93 -8.24 -0.98 -42.24
N LEU A 94 -8.35 -2.29 -42.00
CA LEU A 94 -9.50 -3.09 -42.43
C LEU A 94 -10.78 -2.68 -41.71
N ALA A 95 -10.71 -2.36 -40.42
CA ALA A 95 -11.83 -1.80 -39.67
C ALA A 95 -12.20 -0.38 -40.15
N GLY A 96 -11.19 0.46 -40.38
CA GLY A 96 -11.35 1.84 -40.84
C GLY A 96 -11.93 1.95 -42.26
N ALA A 97 -11.51 1.08 -43.16
CA ALA A 97 -12.08 0.92 -44.49
C ALA A 97 -13.49 0.31 -44.49
N LYS A 98 -14.03 -0.03 -43.31
CA LYS A 98 -15.31 -0.73 -43.10
C LYS A 98 -15.41 -2.06 -43.83
N ILE A 99 -14.26 -2.68 -44.12
CA ILE A 99 -14.18 -4.04 -44.70
C ILE A 99 -14.50 -5.07 -43.60
N ILE A 100 -14.12 -4.77 -42.35
CA ILE A 100 -14.49 -5.55 -41.16
C ILE A 100 -15.43 -4.70 -40.28
N GLU A 101 -16.64 -5.19 -40.03
CA GLU A 101 -17.53 -4.61 -39.03
C GLU A 101 -17.15 -5.07 -37.62
N VAL A 102 -16.64 -4.15 -36.80
CA VAL A 102 -16.40 -4.38 -35.38
C VAL A 102 -17.60 -3.84 -34.61
N GLY A 103 -18.38 -4.73 -33.99
CA GLY A 103 -19.49 -4.33 -33.12
C GLY A 103 -19.00 -3.67 -31.83
N ASP A 104 -19.87 -2.87 -31.21
CA ASP A 104 -19.58 -2.22 -29.92
C ASP A 104 -19.67 -3.17 -28.71
N THR A 105 -20.05 -4.43 -28.92
CA THR A 105 -20.22 -5.39 -27.82
C THR A 105 -18.86 -5.84 -27.25
N PRO A 106 -18.77 -6.15 -25.94
CA PRO A 106 -17.53 -6.65 -25.34
C PRO A 106 -17.00 -7.92 -26.01
N LYS A 107 -17.90 -8.74 -26.56
CA LYS A 107 -17.58 -9.99 -27.27
C LYS A 107 -16.93 -9.72 -28.62
N ASP A 108 -17.44 -8.75 -29.38
CA ASP A 108 -16.88 -8.37 -30.69
C ASP A 108 -15.50 -7.73 -30.53
N ARG A 109 -15.29 -6.93 -29.48
CA ARG A 109 -13.98 -6.37 -29.13
C ARG A 109 -12.98 -7.45 -28.72
N ALA A 110 -13.42 -8.47 -27.99
CA ALA A 110 -12.56 -9.61 -27.65
C ALA A 110 -12.16 -10.41 -28.90
N LEU A 111 -13.08 -10.65 -29.82
CA LEU A 111 -12.80 -11.31 -31.11
C LEU A 111 -11.84 -10.48 -31.98
N PHE A 112 -12.00 -9.16 -32.02
CA PHE A 112 -11.10 -8.27 -32.74
C PHE A 112 -9.67 -8.31 -32.17
N ASN A 113 -9.53 -8.26 -30.84
CA ASN A 113 -8.23 -8.39 -30.19
C ASN A 113 -7.60 -9.78 -30.41
N GLY A 114 -8.41 -10.85 -30.35
CA GLY A 114 -7.97 -12.21 -30.68
C GLY A 114 -7.50 -12.34 -32.13
N ALA A 115 -8.20 -11.70 -33.07
CA ALA A 115 -7.80 -11.63 -34.47
C ALA A 115 -6.46 -10.90 -34.65
N GLN A 116 -6.29 -9.73 -34.05
CA GLN A 116 -5.03 -8.99 -34.09
C GLN A 116 -3.86 -9.81 -33.54
N LYS A 117 -4.08 -10.57 -32.47
CA LYS A 117 -3.06 -11.47 -31.93
C LYS A 117 -2.70 -12.61 -32.89
N LEU A 118 -3.73 -13.28 -33.46
CA LEU A 118 -3.53 -14.36 -34.42
C LEU A 118 -2.72 -13.90 -35.64
N PHE A 119 -3.10 -12.75 -36.21
CA PHE A 119 -2.35 -12.13 -37.31
C PHE A 119 -0.93 -11.75 -36.88
N GLY A 120 -0.74 -11.25 -35.65
CA GLY A 120 0.58 -10.96 -35.10
C GLY A 120 1.48 -12.19 -35.09
N MET A 121 0.99 -13.33 -34.61
CA MET A 121 1.76 -14.58 -34.60
C MET A 121 2.07 -15.10 -36.01
N ILE A 122 1.10 -15.02 -36.94
CA ILE A 122 1.31 -15.43 -38.34
C ILE A 122 2.40 -14.56 -38.98
N ILE A 123 2.37 -13.25 -38.75
CA ILE A 123 3.38 -12.32 -39.25
C ILE A 123 4.75 -12.62 -38.61
N THR A 124 4.81 -12.92 -37.30
CA THR A 124 6.08 -13.32 -36.64
C THR A 124 6.70 -14.53 -37.32
N ILE A 125 5.92 -15.59 -37.58
CA ILE A 125 6.41 -16.80 -38.27
C ILE A 125 6.85 -16.45 -39.70
N GLY A 126 6.03 -15.70 -40.43
CA GLY A 126 6.32 -15.29 -41.80
C GLY A 126 7.62 -14.50 -41.90
N GLN A 127 7.79 -13.48 -41.05
CA GLN A 127 9.01 -12.67 -40.99
C GLN A 127 10.23 -13.50 -40.60
N ALA A 128 10.11 -14.38 -39.60
CA ALA A 128 11.20 -15.28 -39.20
C ALA A 128 11.66 -16.17 -40.37
N ILE A 129 10.72 -16.78 -41.11
CA ILE A 129 11.03 -17.61 -42.28
C ILE A 129 11.72 -16.77 -43.36
N VAL A 130 11.16 -15.60 -43.70
CA VAL A 130 11.73 -14.70 -44.70
C VAL A 130 13.17 -14.36 -44.33
N TYR A 131 13.43 -13.98 -43.08
CA TYR A 131 14.73 -13.54 -42.59
C TYR A 131 15.80 -14.65 -42.69
N VAL A 132 15.43 -15.89 -42.34
CA VAL A 132 16.32 -17.05 -42.50
C VAL A 132 16.55 -17.37 -43.99
N MET A 133 15.50 -17.36 -44.81
CA MET A 133 15.61 -17.69 -46.25
C MET A 133 16.33 -16.63 -47.09
N THR A 134 16.38 -15.38 -46.63
CA THR A 134 17.14 -14.31 -47.30
C THR A 134 18.65 -14.39 -47.07
N GLY A 135 19.12 -15.37 -46.28
CA GLY A 135 20.54 -15.57 -46.02
C GLY A 135 21.14 -14.58 -45.01
N MET A 136 20.31 -13.86 -44.23
CA MET A 136 20.79 -12.82 -43.31
C MET A 136 21.68 -13.37 -42.18
N TYR A 137 21.57 -14.68 -41.86
CA TYR A 137 22.35 -15.35 -40.81
C TYR A 137 23.42 -16.32 -41.36
N GLY A 138 23.60 -16.35 -42.69
CA GLY A 138 24.38 -17.34 -43.45
C GLY A 138 23.57 -17.92 -44.61
N ASP A 139 24.24 -18.49 -45.63
CA ASP A 139 23.52 -19.16 -46.73
C ASP A 139 22.75 -20.38 -46.17
N PRO A 140 21.43 -20.52 -46.41
CA PRO A 140 20.64 -21.63 -45.89
C PRO A 140 21.18 -23.02 -46.25
N SER A 141 21.93 -23.13 -47.34
CA SER A 141 22.58 -24.37 -47.78
C SER A 141 23.78 -24.77 -46.91
N GLU A 142 24.47 -23.81 -46.28
CA GLU A 142 25.64 -24.02 -45.43
C GLU A 142 25.27 -24.22 -43.95
N MET A 143 24.18 -23.60 -43.48
CA MET A 143 23.71 -23.67 -42.09
C MET A 143 23.04 -25.01 -41.73
N GLY A 144 22.51 -25.74 -42.72
CA GLY A 144 21.75 -26.97 -42.50
C GLY A 144 20.32 -26.72 -41.97
N ALA A 145 19.37 -27.55 -42.42
CA ALA A 145 17.95 -27.36 -42.15
C ALA A 145 17.58 -27.33 -40.65
N GLY A 146 18.34 -28.04 -39.80
CA GLY A 146 18.11 -28.09 -38.35
C GLY A 146 18.40 -26.76 -37.64
N ILE A 147 19.48 -26.06 -38.02
CA ILE A 147 19.83 -24.75 -37.43
C ILE A 147 18.87 -23.68 -37.93
N CYS A 148 18.50 -23.71 -39.21
CA CYS A 148 17.48 -22.82 -39.78
C CYS A 148 16.13 -22.93 -39.04
N LEU A 149 15.68 -24.16 -38.75
CA LEU A 149 14.45 -24.38 -37.98
C LEU A 149 14.56 -23.86 -36.55
N LEU A 150 15.71 -24.06 -35.91
CA LEU A 150 15.96 -23.63 -34.53
C LEU A 150 15.98 -22.09 -34.40
N ILE A 151 16.51 -21.37 -35.39
CA ILE A 151 16.44 -19.89 -35.44
C ILE A 151 14.98 -19.41 -35.58
N ILE A 152 14.21 -20.05 -36.46
CA ILE A 152 12.78 -19.71 -36.66
C ILE A 152 12.00 -19.91 -35.35
N ILE A 153 12.24 -21.01 -34.62
CA ILE A 153 11.59 -21.27 -33.33
C ILE A 153 11.98 -20.22 -32.28
N GLN A 154 13.26 -19.87 -32.18
CA GLN A 154 13.72 -18.83 -31.23
C GLN A 154 13.04 -17.49 -31.49
N LEU A 155 12.98 -17.04 -32.75
CA LEU A 155 12.33 -15.79 -33.15
C LEU A 155 10.81 -15.82 -32.90
N PHE A 156 10.17 -16.96 -33.16
CA PHE A 156 8.75 -17.12 -32.89
C PHE A 156 8.42 -17.03 -31.40
N VAL A 157 9.16 -17.77 -30.56
CA VAL A 157 8.96 -17.75 -29.10
C VAL A 157 9.22 -16.37 -28.54
N ALA A 158 10.29 -15.70 -28.97
CA ALA A 158 10.58 -14.33 -28.55
C ALA A 158 9.46 -13.36 -28.96
N GLY A 159 8.97 -13.43 -30.20
CA GLY A 159 7.84 -12.62 -30.65
C GLY A 159 6.54 -12.91 -29.89
N LEU A 160 6.30 -14.16 -29.49
CA LEU A 160 5.15 -14.53 -28.65
C LEU A 160 5.26 -13.93 -27.24
N ILE A 161 6.45 -13.92 -26.64
CA ILE A 161 6.69 -13.30 -25.33
C ILE A 161 6.35 -11.80 -25.41
N VAL A 162 6.85 -11.08 -26.42
CA VAL A 162 6.58 -9.63 -26.57
C VAL A 162 5.08 -9.36 -26.77
N LEU A 163 4.39 -10.20 -27.56
CA LEU A 163 2.93 -10.13 -27.73
C LEU A 163 2.17 -10.29 -26.40
N LEU A 164 2.58 -11.25 -25.58
CA LEU A 164 1.98 -11.48 -24.26
C LEU A 164 2.29 -10.33 -23.29
N LEU A 165 3.52 -9.83 -23.27
CA LEU A 165 3.90 -8.72 -22.39
C LEU A 165 3.14 -7.42 -22.72
N ASP A 166 2.92 -7.11 -24.00
CA ASP A 166 2.09 -5.98 -24.39
C ASP A 166 0.62 -6.18 -23.99
N GLU A 167 0.07 -7.38 -24.18
CA GLU A 167 -1.29 -7.73 -23.77
C GLU A 167 -1.48 -7.60 -22.24
N LEU A 168 -0.48 -7.96 -21.45
CA LEU A 168 -0.47 -7.84 -19.99
C LEU A 168 -0.72 -6.38 -19.57
N LEU A 169 0.05 -5.47 -20.16
CA LEU A 169 -0.05 -4.04 -19.87
C LEU A 169 -1.38 -3.46 -20.37
N GLN A 170 -1.80 -3.80 -21.60
CA GLN A 170 -3.08 -3.33 -22.16
C GLN A 170 -4.32 -3.79 -21.39
N LYS A 171 -4.28 -4.99 -20.77
CA LYS A 171 -5.38 -5.50 -19.94
C LYS A 171 -5.45 -4.87 -18.55
N GLY A 172 -4.54 -3.96 -18.22
CA GLY A 172 -4.58 -3.14 -17.01
C GLY A 172 -3.72 -3.65 -15.84
N TYR A 173 -2.84 -4.64 -16.09
CA TYR A 173 -1.86 -5.06 -15.09
C TYR A 173 -0.77 -4.04 -14.85
N GLY A 174 -0.43 -3.22 -15.84
CA GLY A 174 0.55 -2.16 -15.70
C GLY A 174 0.10 -0.82 -16.28
N LEU A 175 1.04 0.10 -16.37
CA LEU A 175 0.84 1.44 -16.92
C LEU A 175 1.07 1.44 -18.45
N GLY A 176 0.14 2.06 -19.19
CA GLY A 176 0.27 2.29 -20.63
C GLY A 176 0.26 1.03 -21.50
N SER A 177 0.93 1.08 -22.66
CA SER A 177 1.05 -0.01 -23.63
C SER A 177 2.48 -0.52 -23.69
N GLY A 178 2.66 -1.84 -23.81
CA GLY A 178 3.98 -2.46 -23.94
C GLY A 178 4.74 -1.99 -25.17
N ILE A 179 4.05 -1.82 -26.32
CA ILE A 179 4.67 -1.27 -27.55
C ILE A 179 5.38 0.05 -27.25
N SER A 180 4.68 0.98 -26.58
CA SER A 180 5.26 2.29 -26.25
C SER A 180 6.44 2.14 -25.28
N LEU A 181 6.28 1.35 -24.23
CA LEU A 181 7.32 1.10 -23.25
C LEU A 181 8.60 0.53 -23.89
N PHE A 182 8.47 -0.46 -24.78
CA PHE A 182 9.60 -1.11 -25.45
C PHE A 182 10.35 -0.17 -26.40
N ILE A 183 9.61 0.64 -27.18
CA ILE A 183 10.20 1.67 -28.05
C ILE A 183 11.01 2.66 -27.23
N ALA A 184 10.41 3.26 -26.20
CA ALA A 184 11.09 4.27 -25.38
C ALA A 184 12.34 3.70 -24.72
N THR A 185 12.27 2.45 -24.27
CA THR A 185 13.40 1.75 -23.62
C THR A 185 14.55 1.51 -24.58
N ASN A 186 14.28 0.96 -25.77
CA ASN A 186 15.33 0.69 -26.76
C ASN A 186 16.04 1.97 -27.24
N ILE A 187 15.29 3.07 -27.36
CA ILE A 187 15.84 4.37 -27.74
C ILE A 187 16.70 4.94 -26.62
N CYS A 188 16.22 4.88 -25.37
CA CYS A 188 17.02 5.31 -24.21
C CYS A 188 18.29 4.47 -24.07
N GLU A 189 18.19 3.15 -24.25
CA GLU A 189 19.34 2.24 -24.28
C GLU A 189 20.35 2.65 -25.37
N THR A 190 19.88 2.91 -26.59
CA THR A 190 20.73 3.36 -27.71
C THR A 190 21.43 4.69 -27.40
N ILE A 191 20.72 5.65 -26.81
CA ILE A 191 21.28 6.95 -26.41
C ILE A 191 22.36 6.76 -25.35
N VAL A 192 22.09 5.92 -24.34
CA VAL A 192 23.04 5.65 -23.25
C VAL A 192 24.29 4.97 -23.78
N TRP A 193 24.19 3.94 -24.63
CA TRP A 193 25.36 3.27 -25.21
C TRP A 193 26.15 4.19 -26.13
N LYS A 194 25.50 4.95 -27.02
CA LYS A 194 26.23 5.91 -27.90
C LYS A 194 26.88 7.06 -27.14
N ALA A 195 26.40 7.38 -25.94
CA ALA A 195 27.01 8.39 -25.06
C ALA A 195 28.15 7.82 -24.19
N PHE A 196 27.97 6.63 -23.61
CA PHE A 196 28.81 6.09 -22.52
C PHE A 196 29.44 4.72 -22.81
N SER A 197 29.37 4.17 -24.03
CA SER A 197 29.97 2.86 -24.31
C SER A 197 31.50 2.89 -24.13
N PRO A 198 32.07 1.96 -23.34
CA PRO A 198 33.50 1.84 -23.13
C PRO A 198 34.22 1.01 -24.22
N THR A 199 33.49 0.50 -25.22
CA THR A 199 34.04 -0.28 -26.33
C THR A 199 34.95 0.57 -27.23
N THR A 200 36.01 -0.05 -27.76
CA THR A 200 36.93 0.60 -28.70
C THR A 200 36.82 0.00 -30.09
N VAL A 201 36.73 0.84 -31.12
CA VAL A 201 36.71 0.44 -32.53
C VAL A 201 38.00 0.91 -33.19
N ASN A 202 38.62 0.03 -33.98
CA ASN A 202 39.83 0.37 -34.72
C ASN A 202 39.43 1.03 -36.05
N THR A 203 39.55 2.34 -36.12
CA THR A 203 39.32 3.09 -37.36
C THR A 203 40.65 3.24 -38.11
N GLY A 204 40.63 3.63 -39.39
CA GLY A 204 41.85 3.91 -40.17
C GLY A 204 42.79 4.99 -39.59
N ARG A 205 42.46 5.56 -38.41
CA ARG A 205 43.25 6.52 -37.64
C ARG A 205 43.73 6.00 -36.27
N GLY A 206 43.39 4.76 -35.88
CA GLY A 206 43.75 4.12 -34.60
C GLY A 206 42.53 3.64 -33.79
N THR A 207 42.78 3.12 -32.58
CA THR A 207 41.72 2.68 -31.64
C THR A 207 41.01 3.88 -31.01
N GLU A 208 39.73 4.06 -31.32
CA GLU A 208 38.87 5.12 -30.77
C GLU A 208 37.74 4.54 -29.91
N PHE A 209 37.35 5.23 -28.84
CA PHE A 209 36.20 4.84 -28.02
C PHE A 209 34.87 5.14 -28.72
N GLU A 210 33.93 4.20 -28.66
CA GLU A 210 32.62 4.33 -29.27
C GLU A 210 31.75 5.39 -28.58
N GLY A 211 31.80 5.50 -27.24
CA GLY A 211 31.00 6.47 -26.48
C GLY A 211 31.47 7.92 -26.63
N ALA A 212 30.55 8.85 -26.94
CA ALA A 212 30.85 10.27 -27.14
C ALA A 212 31.54 10.95 -25.94
N ILE A 213 31.07 10.65 -24.73
CA ILE A 213 31.57 11.26 -23.49
C ILE A 213 32.89 10.63 -23.08
N ILE A 214 33.02 9.31 -23.19
CA ILE A 214 34.27 8.60 -22.86
C ILE A 214 35.37 9.02 -23.84
N ALA A 215 35.05 9.15 -25.13
CA ALA A 215 35.99 9.65 -26.13
C ALA A 215 36.45 11.08 -25.83
N LEU A 216 35.57 11.98 -25.36
CA LEU A 216 35.94 13.33 -24.94
C LEU A 216 37.01 13.31 -23.83
N PHE A 217 36.78 12.55 -22.76
CA PHE A 217 37.72 12.44 -21.65
C PHE A 217 39.03 11.77 -22.08
N HIS A 218 38.96 10.73 -22.91
CA HIS A 218 40.15 10.06 -23.42
C HIS A 218 41.00 10.94 -24.32
N LEU A 219 40.38 11.68 -25.26
CA LEU A 219 41.07 12.59 -26.17
C LEU A 219 41.69 13.79 -25.43
N LEU A 220 40.99 14.33 -24.42
CA LEU A 220 41.51 15.40 -23.55
C LEU A 220 42.69 14.94 -22.68
N ALA A 221 42.73 13.66 -22.32
CA ALA A 221 43.81 13.09 -21.49
C ALA A 221 45.03 12.66 -22.31
N THR A 222 44.85 12.17 -23.54
CA THR A 222 45.93 11.57 -24.35
C THR A 222 46.58 12.54 -25.33
N ARG A 223 45.88 13.57 -25.82
CA ARG A 223 46.44 14.51 -26.80
C ARG A 223 47.04 15.76 -26.13
N THR A 224 48.21 16.19 -26.62
CA THR A 224 48.93 17.37 -26.14
C THR A 224 48.28 18.70 -26.56
N ASP A 225 47.59 18.72 -27.71
CA ASP A 225 46.85 19.89 -28.22
C ASP A 225 45.36 19.80 -27.86
N LYS A 226 44.97 20.55 -26.82
CA LYS A 226 43.61 20.53 -26.26
C LYS A 226 42.56 21.12 -27.21
N VAL A 227 42.93 22.05 -28.09
CA VAL A 227 41.98 22.68 -29.03
C VAL A 227 41.64 21.70 -30.14
N ARG A 228 42.66 20.98 -30.64
CA ARG A 228 42.47 19.93 -31.63
C ARG A 228 41.71 18.73 -31.07
N ALA A 229 41.99 18.33 -29.83
CA ALA A 229 41.26 17.27 -29.12
C ALA A 229 39.77 17.59 -28.95
N LEU A 230 39.43 18.83 -28.59
CA LEU A 230 38.03 19.29 -28.50
C LEU A 230 37.35 19.28 -29.87
N ARG A 231 37.99 19.81 -30.91
CA ARG A 231 37.41 19.80 -32.27
C ARG A 231 37.14 18.38 -32.76
N GLU A 232 38.03 17.44 -32.46
CA GLU A 232 37.91 16.03 -32.81
C GLU A 232 36.77 15.34 -32.02
N ALA A 233 36.63 15.62 -30.72
CA ALA A 233 35.53 15.09 -29.91
C ALA A 233 34.14 15.62 -30.32
N PHE A 234 34.05 16.87 -30.78
CA PHE A 234 32.80 17.49 -31.21
C PHE A 234 32.37 17.14 -32.65
N TYR A 235 33.31 16.83 -33.55
CA TYR A 235 33.02 16.67 -34.99
C TYR A 235 33.59 15.38 -35.61
N ARG A 236 33.71 14.28 -34.86
CA ARG A 236 34.12 12.98 -35.43
C ARG A 236 33.10 12.48 -36.47
N GLN A 237 33.62 11.99 -37.60
CA GLN A 237 32.79 11.61 -38.78
C GLN A 237 32.26 10.16 -38.70
N ASN A 238 33.01 9.22 -38.11
CA ASN A 238 32.68 7.80 -38.16
C ASN A 238 32.00 7.26 -36.88
N LEU A 239 32.01 8.03 -35.78
CA LEU A 239 31.48 7.62 -34.46
C LEU A 239 30.59 8.73 -33.85
N PRO A 240 29.71 8.44 -32.86
CA PRO A 240 28.75 9.42 -32.31
C PRO A 240 29.41 10.64 -31.63
N ASN A 241 29.47 11.84 -32.21
CA ASN A 241 30.18 12.96 -31.57
C ASN A 241 29.38 13.67 -30.45
N LEU A 242 30.03 14.59 -29.72
CA LEU A 242 29.38 15.37 -28.66
C LEU A 242 28.32 16.35 -29.20
N MET A 243 28.47 16.84 -30.44
CA MET A 243 27.47 17.69 -31.08
C MET A 243 26.15 16.94 -31.31
N ASN A 244 26.21 15.67 -31.69
CA ASN A 244 25.04 14.79 -31.85
C ASN A 244 24.32 14.59 -30.51
N LEU A 245 25.06 14.46 -29.40
CA LEU A 245 24.48 14.34 -28.06
C LEU A 245 23.79 15.64 -27.62
N ILE A 246 24.41 16.79 -27.86
CA ILE A 246 23.82 18.11 -27.57
C ILE A 246 22.57 18.32 -28.43
N ALA A 247 22.62 17.95 -29.71
CA ALA A 247 21.47 17.97 -30.62
C ALA A 247 20.32 17.10 -30.10
N THR A 248 20.60 15.90 -29.60
CA THR A 248 19.58 15.03 -28.96
C THR A 248 18.92 15.72 -27.77
N VAL A 249 19.70 16.33 -26.86
CA VAL A 249 19.15 17.03 -25.69
C VAL A 249 18.32 18.25 -26.10
N PHE A 250 18.78 19.00 -27.10
CA PHE A 250 18.06 20.14 -27.65
C PHE A 250 16.71 19.73 -28.25
N VAL A 251 16.70 18.71 -29.11
CA VAL A 251 15.47 18.14 -29.68
C VAL A 251 14.54 17.67 -28.57
N PHE A 252 15.06 16.97 -27.57
CA PHE A 252 14.29 16.49 -26.42
C PHE A 252 13.54 17.63 -25.71
N ALA A 253 14.22 18.75 -25.45
CA ALA A 253 13.62 19.93 -24.82
C ALA A 253 12.55 20.60 -25.70
N VAL A 254 12.81 20.73 -27.00
CA VAL A 254 11.84 21.31 -27.96
C VAL A 254 10.59 20.44 -28.02
N VAL A 255 10.71 19.12 -28.08
CA VAL A 255 9.55 18.23 -28.15
C VAL A 255 8.70 18.31 -26.89
N ILE A 256 9.31 18.34 -25.70
CA ILE A 256 8.58 18.57 -24.43
C ILE A 256 7.82 19.90 -24.45
N TYR A 257 8.46 20.96 -24.95
CA TYR A 257 7.81 22.27 -25.05
C TYR A 257 6.56 22.21 -25.95
N PHE A 258 6.66 21.61 -27.13
CA PHE A 258 5.52 21.44 -28.05
C PHE A 258 4.43 20.51 -27.50
N GLN A 259 4.81 19.49 -26.72
CA GLN A 259 3.87 18.57 -26.05
C GLN A 259 2.96 19.28 -25.03
N GLY A 260 3.43 20.38 -24.44
CA GLY A 260 2.68 21.20 -23.48
C GLY A 260 1.55 22.03 -24.10
N PHE A 261 1.51 22.20 -25.42
CA PHE A 261 0.48 23.00 -26.09
C PHE A 261 -0.86 22.28 -26.10
N ARG A 262 -1.87 22.91 -25.49
CA ARG A 262 -3.26 22.42 -25.48
C ARG A 262 -4.26 23.57 -25.53
N VAL A 263 -5.43 23.27 -26.08
CA VAL A 263 -6.61 24.13 -26.11
C VAL A 263 -7.64 23.52 -25.16
N ASP A 264 -7.95 24.22 -24.07
CA ASP A 264 -8.89 23.75 -23.06
C ASP A 264 -10.32 24.22 -23.37
N LEU A 265 -11.20 23.30 -23.78
CA LEU A 265 -12.60 23.62 -24.08
C LEU A 265 -13.48 23.49 -22.82
N PRO A 266 -14.26 24.52 -22.45
CA PRO A 266 -15.10 24.47 -21.25
C PRO A 266 -16.34 23.58 -21.46
N ILE A 267 -16.48 22.55 -20.63
CA ILE A 267 -17.62 21.63 -20.56
C ILE A 267 -18.34 21.75 -19.21
N LYS A 268 -19.66 21.56 -19.22
CA LYS A 268 -20.54 21.64 -18.05
C LYS A 268 -21.27 20.32 -17.87
N SER A 269 -21.43 19.86 -16.63
CA SER A 269 -22.30 18.71 -16.35
C SER A 269 -23.77 19.11 -16.44
N ALA A 270 -24.58 18.31 -17.15
CA ALA A 270 -26.04 18.48 -17.18
C ALA A 270 -26.68 18.09 -15.84
N ARG A 271 -26.03 17.21 -15.06
CA ARG A 271 -26.53 16.65 -13.79
C ARG A 271 -26.24 17.53 -12.58
N TYR A 272 -25.10 18.24 -12.57
CA TYR A 272 -24.66 19.09 -11.45
C TYR A 272 -24.55 20.56 -11.87
N ARG A 273 -25.50 21.39 -11.43
CA ARG A 273 -25.50 22.84 -11.67
C ARG A 273 -24.26 23.47 -11.02
N GLY A 274 -23.42 24.12 -11.82
CA GLY A 274 -22.25 24.89 -11.36
C GLY A 274 -20.90 24.17 -11.44
N GLN A 275 -20.86 22.89 -11.82
CA GLN A 275 -19.60 22.18 -12.03
C GLN A 275 -19.06 22.42 -13.45
N TYR A 276 -17.91 23.10 -13.52
CA TYR A 276 -17.17 23.36 -14.76
C TYR A 276 -15.97 22.44 -14.83
N ASN A 277 -15.83 21.73 -15.94
CA ASN A 277 -14.62 20.99 -16.29
C ASN A 277 -14.11 21.52 -17.63
N THR A 278 -12.84 21.30 -17.92
CA THR A 278 -12.26 21.57 -19.24
C THR A 278 -11.92 20.27 -19.93
N TYR A 279 -12.17 20.21 -21.23
CA TYR A 279 -11.73 19.13 -22.11
C TYR A 279 -10.49 19.60 -22.87
N PRO A 280 -9.29 19.08 -22.54
CA PRO A 280 -8.05 19.50 -23.19
C PRO A 280 -7.91 18.85 -24.57
N ILE A 281 -7.75 19.65 -25.62
CA ILE A 281 -7.34 19.22 -26.96
C ILE A 281 -5.88 19.58 -27.14
N LYS A 282 -4.99 18.57 -27.12
CA LYS A 282 -3.55 18.78 -27.27
C LYS A 282 -3.18 19.01 -28.74
N LEU A 283 -2.05 19.69 -28.95
CA LEU A 283 -1.45 19.83 -30.29
C LEU A 283 -1.19 18.46 -30.93
N PHE A 284 -0.57 17.54 -30.19
CA PHE A 284 -0.38 16.15 -30.63
C PHE A 284 -1.58 15.28 -30.27
N TYR A 285 -2.74 15.61 -30.83
CA TYR A 285 -4.02 14.96 -30.53
C TYR A 285 -4.01 13.44 -30.78
N THR A 286 -3.39 13.00 -31.88
CA THR A 286 -3.26 11.58 -32.26
C THR A 286 -2.07 10.88 -31.60
N SER A 287 -1.39 11.55 -30.66
CA SER A 287 -0.14 11.07 -30.06
C SER A 287 0.89 10.70 -31.16
N ASN A 288 1.69 9.67 -30.88
CA ASN A 288 2.78 9.16 -31.70
C ASN A 288 2.38 8.21 -32.82
N ILE A 289 1.12 7.84 -32.91
CA ILE A 289 0.69 6.77 -33.82
C ILE A 289 0.97 7.11 -35.29
N PRO A 290 0.78 8.35 -35.79
CA PRO A 290 1.04 8.68 -37.19
C PRO A 290 2.48 8.43 -37.63
N ILE A 291 3.46 8.71 -36.76
CA ILE A 291 4.88 8.51 -37.10
C ILE A 291 5.25 7.01 -37.02
N ILE A 292 4.65 6.25 -36.09
CA ILE A 292 4.79 4.79 -36.04
C ILE A 292 4.23 4.15 -37.31
N LEU A 293 3.03 4.55 -37.75
CA LEU A 293 2.41 3.99 -38.95
C LEU A 293 3.18 4.35 -40.23
N GLN A 294 3.63 5.61 -40.34
CA GLN A 294 4.44 6.06 -41.45
C GLN A 294 5.77 5.27 -41.52
N SER A 295 6.45 5.11 -40.37
CA SER A 295 7.71 4.36 -40.28
C SER A 295 7.51 2.88 -40.59
N ALA A 296 6.41 2.28 -40.12
CA ALA A 296 6.06 0.90 -40.43
C ALA A 296 5.73 0.68 -41.92
N LEU A 297 5.12 1.66 -42.58
CA LEU A 297 4.88 1.60 -44.02
C LEU A 297 6.19 1.63 -44.81
N VAL A 298 7.07 2.60 -44.52
CA VAL A 298 8.38 2.73 -45.19
C VAL A 298 9.24 1.49 -44.94
N SER A 299 9.20 0.96 -43.71
CA SER A 299 9.85 -0.27 -43.31
C SER A 299 9.52 -1.46 -44.22
N ASN A 300 8.23 -1.74 -44.37
CA ASN A 300 7.77 -2.85 -45.19
C ASN A 300 8.15 -2.66 -46.66
N LEU A 301 8.11 -1.42 -47.15
CA LEU A 301 8.52 -1.09 -48.51
C LEU A 301 10.01 -1.36 -48.75
N TYR A 302 10.89 -1.03 -47.79
CA TYR A 302 12.33 -1.30 -47.88
C TYR A 302 12.64 -2.79 -47.87
N VAL A 303 12.00 -3.57 -46.98
CA VAL A 303 12.13 -5.03 -46.95
C VAL A 303 11.78 -5.64 -48.31
N ILE A 304 10.64 -5.24 -48.88
CA ILE A 304 10.18 -5.76 -50.17
C ILE A 304 11.12 -5.35 -51.31
N SER A 305 11.52 -4.07 -51.35
CA SER A 305 12.43 -3.55 -52.38
C SER A 305 13.78 -4.27 -52.35
N GLN A 306 14.38 -4.43 -51.18
CA GLN A 306 15.67 -5.08 -51.04
C GLN A 306 15.58 -6.56 -51.46
N MET A 307 14.57 -7.30 -50.99
CA MET A 307 14.39 -8.70 -51.35
C MET A 307 14.24 -8.89 -52.87
N LEU A 308 13.48 -8.02 -53.53
CA LEU A 308 13.32 -8.04 -54.98
C LEU A 308 14.63 -7.69 -55.69
N SER A 309 15.38 -6.71 -55.19
CA SER A 309 16.69 -6.30 -55.74
C SER A 309 17.72 -7.43 -55.66
N THR A 310 17.75 -8.21 -54.57
CA THR A 310 18.70 -9.31 -54.40
C THR A 310 18.37 -10.53 -55.27
N ARG A 311 17.07 -10.81 -55.51
CA ARG A 311 16.64 -11.98 -56.30
C ARG A 311 16.47 -11.72 -57.81
N PHE A 312 16.13 -10.49 -58.20
CA PHE A 312 15.77 -10.13 -59.58
C PHE A 312 16.53 -8.88 -60.06
N SER A 313 17.84 -8.85 -59.84
CA SER A 313 18.70 -7.74 -60.27
C SER A 313 18.65 -7.57 -61.80
N GLY A 314 18.32 -6.35 -62.26
CA GLY A 314 18.24 -6.01 -63.68
C GLY A 314 16.84 -5.82 -64.27
N ASN A 315 15.76 -6.07 -63.52
CA ASN A 315 14.39 -5.81 -63.98
C ASN A 315 13.99 -4.34 -63.75
N PHE A 316 13.40 -3.68 -64.76
CA PHE A 316 13.03 -2.25 -64.72
C PHE A 316 12.11 -1.91 -63.53
N LEU A 317 11.12 -2.77 -63.24
CA LEU A 317 10.18 -2.56 -62.12
C LEU A 317 10.86 -2.69 -60.75
N VAL A 318 11.91 -3.51 -60.64
CA VAL A 318 12.67 -3.71 -59.41
C VAL A 318 13.61 -2.51 -59.18
N ASN A 319 14.27 -2.04 -60.24
CA ASN A 319 15.12 -0.84 -60.19
C ASN A 319 14.31 0.44 -59.90
N LEU A 320 13.04 0.51 -60.34
CA LEU A 320 12.14 1.61 -60.01
C LEU A 320 11.79 1.63 -58.52
N LEU A 321 11.61 0.46 -57.89
CA LEU A 321 11.35 0.35 -56.46
C LEU A 321 12.58 0.75 -55.63
N GLY A 322 13.76 0.25 -55.97
CA GLY A 322 15.00 0.68 -55.34
C GLY A 322 16.22 -0.12 -55.76
N THR A 323 17.34 0.55 -55.97
CA THR A 323 18.66 -0.07 -56.16
C THR A 323 19.50 0.11 -54.89
N TRP A 324 20.13 -0.96 -54.42
CA TRP A 324 20.85 -0.99 -53.15
C TRP A 324 22.35 -1.21 -53.39
N SER A 325 23.20 -0.59 -52.58
CA SER A 325 24.64 -0.89 -52.59
C SER A 325 25.20 -1.08 -51.18
N ASP A 326 26.20 -1.96 -51.09
CA ASP A 326 26.91 -2.24 -49.86
C ASP A 326 28.21 -1.43 -49.84
N THR A 327 28.39 -0.56 -48.85
CA THR A 327 29.67 0.13 -48.65
C THR A 327 30.45 -0.52 -47.51
N SER A 328 31.63 -1.03 -47.84
CA SER A 328 32.58 -1.69 -46.96
C SER A 328 33.80 -0.78 -46.71
N SER A 329 33.60 0.39 -46.12
CA SER A 329 34.71 1.24 -45.68
C SER A 329 34.65 1.52 -44.17
N GLY A 330 35.38 0.70 -43.40
CA GLY A 330 35.86 1.01 -42.04
C GLY A 330 34.84 1.06 -40.89
N GLY A 331 33.61 0.57 -41.09
CA GLY A 331 32.57 0.42 -40.05
C GLY A 331 31.66 -0.79 -40.36
N PRO A 332 30.69 -1.14 -39.49
CA PRO A 332 29.78 -2.26 -39.74
C PRO A 332 29.11 -2.07 -41.10
N ALA A 333 29.13 -3.11 -41.95
CA ALA A 333 28.62 -3.02 -43.33
C ALA A 333 27.18 -2.48 -43.34
N ARG A 334 26.91 -1.45 -44.15
CA ARG A 334 25.60 -0.82 -44.30
C ARG A 334 25.15 -0.93 -45.74
N ALA A 335 23.91 -1.40 -45.94
CA ALA A 335 23.23 -1.37 -47.22
C ALA A 335 22.38 -0.10 -47.29
N TYR A 336 22.62 0.76 -48.30
CA TYR A 336 21.85 1.99 -48.51
C TYR A 336 21.22 2.01 -49.91
N PRO A 337 20.01 2.56 -50.05
CA PRO A 337 19.42 2.76 -51.36
C PRO A 337 20.19 3.86 -52.10
N VAL A 338 20.62 3.58 -53.33
CA VAL A 338 21.38 4.53 -54.18
C VAL A 338 20.50 5.09 -55.31
N GLY A 339 19.33 4.49 -55.54
CA GLY A 339 18.40 4.91 -56.58
C GLY A 339 17.01 4.30 -56.42
N GLY A 340 16.07 4.77 -57.25
CA GLY A 340 14.67 4.37 -57.22
C GLY A 340 13.83 5.08 -56.15
N LEU A 341 12.62 4.60 -55.93
CA LEU A 341 11.66 5.21 -55.00
C LEU A 341 12.15 5.15 -53.54
N CYS A 342 12.84 4.07 -53.13
CA CYS A 342 13.37 3.94 -51.78
C CYS A 342 14.48 4.96 -51.45
N TYR A 343 15.22 5.47 -52.43
CA TYR A 343 16.20 6.54 -52.20
C TYR A 343 15.50 7.82 -51.73
N TYR A 344 14.47 8.27 -52.45
CA TYR A 344 13.74 9.51 -52.12
C TYR A 344 12.91 9.46 -50.82
N LEU A 345 12.68 8.25 -50.29
CA LEU A 345 12.00 8.06 -49.00
C LEU A 345 12.97 7.95 -47.82
N SER A 346 14.28 7.83 -48.09
CA SER A 346 15.30 7.73 -47.06
C SER A 346 15.73 9.11 -46.54
N PRO A 347 16.05 9.25 -45.24
CA PRO A 347 16.53 10.51 -44.70
C PRO A 347 17.96 10.80 -45.19
N PRO A 348 18.28 12.07 -45.55
CA PRO A 348 19.64 12.47 -45.88
C PRO A 348 20.54 12.43 -44.64
N GLU A 349 21.80 12.01 -44.80
CA GLU A 349 22.70 11.69 -43.67
C GLU A 349 23.21 12.92 -42.89
N SER A 350 23.25 14.11 -43.51
CA SER A 350 23.69 15.33 -42.84
C SER A 350 23.18 16.60 -43.52
N PHE A 351 23.34 17.75 -42.86
CA PHE A 351 23.12 19.05 -43.50
C PHE A 351 23.98 19.27 -44.75
N GLY A 352 25.15 18.61 -44.85
CA GLY A 352 26.02 18.64 -46.02
C GLY A 352 25.40 17.93 -47.23
N SER A 353 24.81 16.75 -47.03
CA SER A 353 24.16 15.99 -48.11
C SER A 353 22.87 16.68 -48.63
N VAL A 354 22.23 17.50 -47.80
CA VAL A 354 21.08 18.33 -48.22
C VAL A 354 21.49 19.43 -49.21
N LEU A 355 22.72 19.94 -49.11
CA LEU A 355 23.26 20.94 -50.04
C LEU A 355 23.75 20.32 -51.35
N GLU A 356 24.20 19.07 -51.31
CA GLU A 356 24.68 18.32 -52.48
C GLU A 356 23.53 17.78 -53.34
N ASP A 357 22.45 17.29 -52.73
CA ASP A 357 21.23 16.83 -53.42
C ASP A 357 19.96 17.47 -52.84
N PRO A 358 19.64 18.73 -53.22
CA PRO A 358 18.49 19.45 -52.69
C PRO A 358 17.15 18.87 -53.15
N VAL A 359 17.13 18.15 -54.28
CA VAL A 359 15.90 17.54 -54.83
C VAL A 359 15.50 16.35 -53.98
N HIS A 360 16.45 15.49 -53.61
CA HIS A 360 16.22 14.38 -52.68
C HIS A 360 15.67 14.86 -51.34
N ALA A 361 16.32 15.87 -50.73
CA ALA A 361 15.90 16.41 -49.44
C ALA A 361 14.48 17.01 -49.48
N LEU A 362 14.13 17.72 -50.56
CA LEU A 362 12.79 18.31 -50.73
C LEU A 362 11.70 17.24 -50.84
N ILE A 363 11.93 16.18 -51.61
CA ILE A 363 10.97 15.09 -51.78
C ILE A 363 10.76 14.36 -50.45
N TYR A 364 11.84 14.08 -49.72
CA TYR A 364 11.77 13.48 -48.38
C TYR A 364 10.96 14.35 -47.40
N ILE A 365 11.22 15.66 -47.32
CA ILE A 365 10.48 16.59 -46.45
C ILE A 365 8.98 16.57 -46.78
N VAL A 366 8.63 16.69 -48.06
CA VAL A 366 7.22 16.72 -48.50
C VAL A 366 6.54 15.39 -48.20
N PHE A 367 7.21 14.27 -48.44
CA PHE A 367 6.69 12.95 -48.14
C PHE A 367 6.48 12.75 -46.63
N MET A 368 7.46 13.10 -45.79
CA MET A 368 7.36 12.94 -44.33
C MET A 368 6.24 13.79 -43.74
N LEU A 369 6.18 15.09 -44.08
CA LEU A 369 5.14 15.99 -43.60
C LEU A 369 3.75 15.57 -44.10
N GLY A 370 3.63 15.24 -45.38
CA GLY A 370 2.37 14.85 -46.01
C GLY A 370 1.83 13.54 -45.47
N SER A 371 2.68 12.52 -45.34
CA SER A 371 2.29 11.20 -44.83
C SER A 371 1.94 11.25 -43.34
N CYS A 372 2.69 11.97 -42.50
CA CYS A 372 2.34 12.13 -41.08
C CYS A 372 1.01 12.88 -40.89
N ALA A 373 0.76 13.95 -41.65
CA ALA A 373 -0.52 14.66 -41.61
C ALA A 373 -1.69 13.79 -42.10
N PHE A 374 -1.48 13.02 -43.18
CA PHE A 374 -2.46 12.08 -43.72
C PHE A 374 -2.81 10.98 -42.71
N PHE A 375 -1.81 10.28 -42.17
CA PHE A 375 -2.04 9.22 -41.19
C PHE A 375 -2.68 9.75 -39.92
N SER A 376 -2.31 10.94 -39.45
CA SER A 376 -2.96 11.59 -38.31
C SER A 376 -4.45 11.84 -38.55
N LYS A 377 -4.81 12.39 -39.71
CA LYS A 377 -6.21 12.66 -40.05
C LYS A 377 -7.02 11.36 -40.24
N THR A 378 -6.44 10.34 -40.84
CA THR A 378 -7.11 9.04 -40.98
C THR A 378 -7.27 8.36 -39.62
N TRP A 379 -6.28 8.50 -38.74
CA TRP A 379 -6.27 7.87 -37.42
C TRP A 379 -7.41 8.34 -36.52
N ILE A 380 -7.79 9.63 -36.56
CA ILE A 380 -8.90 10.12 -35.74
C ILE A 380 -10.24 9.47 -36.08
N GLU A 381 -10.45 9.08 -37.34
CA GLU A 381 -11.68 8.42 -37.79
C GLU A 381 -11.71 6.94 -37.38
N VAL A 382 -10.55 6.28 -37.38
CA VAL A 382 -10.43 4.84 -37.06
C VAL A 382 -10.37 4.58 -35.56
N SER A 383 -9.75 5.49 -34.79
CA SER A 383 -9.55 5.33 -33.35
C SER A 383 -10.77 5.67 -32.49
N GLY A 384 -11.92 6.01 -33.10
CA GLY A 384 -13.10 6.48 -32.38
C GLY A 384 -12.84 7.78 -31.60
N SER A 385 -11.87 8.58 -32.04
CA SER A 385 -11.49 9.87 -31.45
C SER A 385 -11.92 11.05 -32.32
N SER A 386 -12.81 10.80 -33.28
CA SER A 386 -13.36 11.83 -34.15
C SER A 386 -14.23 12.79 -33.34
N ALA A 387 -14.47 13.98 -33.88
CA ALA A 387 -15.35 14.95 -33.23
C ALA A 387 -16.76 14.39 -32.93
N LYS A 388 -17.25 13.46 -33.76
CA LYS A 388 -18.54 12.78 -33.56
C LYS A 388 -18.50 11.80 -32.40
N ASP A 389 -17.43 11.02 -32.29
CA ASP A 389 -17.28 10.00 -31.25
C ASP A 389 -17.04 10.63 -29.88
N VAL A 390 -16.20 11.66 -29.81
CA VAL A 390 -15.97 12.43 -28.58
C VAL A 390 -17.27 13.10 -28.11
N ALA A 391 -18.05 13.66 -29.04
CA ALA A 391 -19.37 14.21 -28.70
C ALA A 391 -20.33 13.14 -28.18
N LYS A 392 -20.33 11.94 -28.78
CA LYS A 392 -21.12 10.79 -28.32
C LYS A 392 -20.72 10.38 -26.90
N GLN A 393 -19.43 10.26 -26.61
CA GLN A 393 -18.91 9.94 -25.27
C GLN A 393 -19.28 11.01 -24.23
N LEU A 394 -19.09 12.30 -24.56
CA LEU A 394 -19.47 13.40 -23.67
C LEU A 394 -20.98 13.40 -23.42
N LYS A 395 -21.79 13.05 -24.42
CA LYS A 395 -23.24 12.91 -24.29
C LYS A 395 -23.63 11.73 -23.40
N GLU A 396 -23.00 10.57 -23.55
CA GLU A 396 -23.18 9.41 -22.66
C GLU A 396 -22.81 9.74 -21.21
N GLN A 397 -21.80 10.60 -21.02
CA GLN A 397 -21.41 11.15 -19.71
C GLN A 397 -22.27 12.33 -19.23
N GLN A 398 -23.31 12.71 -19.99
CA GLN A 398 -24.19 13.85 -19.71
C GLN A 398 -23.45 15.19 -19.52
N MET A 399 -22.45 15.45 -20.36
CA MET A 399 -21.69 16.70 -20.41
C MET A 399 -22.12 17.54 -21.63
N VAL A 400 -22.21 18.86 -21.48
CA VAL A 400 -22.63 19.82 -22.53
C VAL A 400 -21.62 20.98 -22.63
N MET A 401 -21.34 21.47 -23.84
CA MET A 401 -20.42 22.60 -24.05
C MET A 401 -21.03 23.94 -23.66
N ARG A 402 -20.20 24.85 -23.14
CA ARG A 402 -20.64 26.20 -22.73
C ARG A 402 -21.08 27.04 -23.95
N GLY A 403 -22.25 27.67 -23.84
CA GLY A 403 -22.73 28.68 -24.80
C GLY A 403 -23.30 28.13 -26.12
N HIS A 404 -23.32 26.81 -26.30
CA HIS A 404 -23.68 26.16 -27.55
C HIS A 404 -24.81 25.13 -27.32
N ARG A 405 -25.78 25.04 -28.25
CA ARG A 405 -26.84 24.01 -28.20
C ARG A 405 -26.22 22.61 -28.33
N GLU A 406 -26.92 21.57 -27.88
CA GLU A 406 -26.41 20.17 -27.94
C GLU A 406 -25.96 19.74 -29.34
N THR A 407 -26.63 20.21 -30.40
CA THR A 407 -26.26 19.97 -31.80
C THR A 407 -25.01 20.71 -32.25
N SER A 408 -24.60 21.77 -31.55
CA SER A 408 -23.42 22.58 -31.85
C SER A 408 -22.12 22.03 -31.24
N MET A 409 -22.18 21.04 -30.33
CA MET A 409 -20.99 20.43 -29.72
C MET A 409 -20.12 19.72 -30.76
N VAL A 410 -20.72 18.94 -31.66
CA VAL A 410 -20.00 18.27 -32.75
C VAL A 410 -19.35 19.31 -33.66
N HIS A 411 -20.04 20.42 -33.93
CA HIS A 411 -19.52 21.48 -34.81
C HIS A 411 -18.28 22.16 -34.22
N GLU A 412 -18.31 22.52 -32.94
CA GLU A 412 -17.16 23.10 -32.23
C GLU A 412 -15.99 22.10 -32.14
N LEU A 413 -16.25 20.84 -31.76
CA LEU A 413 -15.20 19.81 -31.75
C LEU A 413 -14.60 19.59 -33.15
N ASN A 414 -15.40 19.65 -34.20
CA ASN A 414 -14.95 19.47 -35.58
C ASN A 414 -14.12 20.68 -36.10
N ARG A 415 -14.16 21.82 -35.41
CA ARG A 415 -13.29 22.96 -35.69
C ARG A 415 -11.87 22.76 -35.14
N TYR A 416 -11.75 22.13 -33.97
CA TYR A 416 -10.48 21.96 -33.28
C TYR A 416 -9.82 20.61 -33.55
N ILE A 417 -10.54 19.49 -33.48
CA ILE A 417 -9.95 18.14 -33.53
C ILE A 417 -9.26 17.84 -34.87
N PRO A 418 -9.89 18.00 -36.05
CA PRO A 418 -9.22 17.72 -37.32
C PRO A 418 -8.03 18.64 -37.60
N THR A 419 -8.15 19.92 -37.20
CA THR A 419 -7.06 20.89 -37.35
C THR A 419 -5.90 20.56 -36.42
N ALA A 420 -6.16 20.24 -35.15
CA ALA A 420 -5.14 19.81 -34.20
C ALA A 420 -4.48 18.50 -34.65
N ALA A 421 -5.24 17.53 -35.17
CA ALA A 421 -4.68 16.29 -35.71
C ALA A 421 -3.78 16.54 -36.93
N ALA A 422 -4.26 17.28 -37.94
CA ALA A 422 -3.48 17.53 -39.15
C ALA A 422 -2.25 18.40 -38.89
N PHE A 423 -2.41 19.51 -38.14
CA PHE A 423 -1.30 20.40 -37.80
C PHE A 423 -0.33 19.75 -36.82
N GLY A 424 -0.82 19.00 -35.83
CA GLY A 424 -0.01 18.19 -34.93
C GLY A 424 0.80 17.13 -35.67
N GLY A 425 0.19 16.42 -36.62
CA GLY A 425 0.88 15.46 -37.49
C GLY A 425 1.97 16.10 -38.36
N LEU A 426 1.71 17.30 -38.88
CA LEU A 426 2.71 18.09 -39.62
C LEU A 426 3.86 18.52 -38.70
N CYS A 427 3.56 19.02 -37.50
CA CYS A 427 4.58 19.41 -36.52
C CYS A 427 5.44 18.20 -36.09
N ILE A 428 4.83 17.03 -35.89
CA ILE A 428 5.53 15.77 -35.61
C ILE A 428 6.50 15.42 -36.74
N GLY A 429 6.05 15.47 -38.00
CA GLY A 429 6.92 15.23 -39.16
C GLY A 429 8.05 16.25 -39.26
N GLY A 430 7.78 17.54 -39.00
CA GLY A 430 8.78 18.60 -39.07
C GLY A 430 9.84 18.49 -37.98
N LEU A 431 9.44 18.17 -36.74
CA LEU A 431 10.36 17.93 -35.63
C LEU A 431 11.22 16.68 -35.88
N SER A 432 10.66 15.64 -36.49
CA SER A 432 11.40 14.44 -36.89
C SER A 432 12.49 14.76 -37.92
N VAL A 433 12.13 15.46 -39.00
CA VAL A 433 13.09 15.87 -40.04
C VAL A 433 14.17 16.79 -39.48
N MET A 434 13.80 17.75 -38.61
CA MET A 434 14.77 18.62 -37.94
C MET A 434 15.77 17.81 -37.12
N ALA A 435 15.30 16.79 -36.40
CA ALA A 435 16.16 15.96 -35.58
C ALA A 435 17.06 15.03 -36.41
N ASP A 436 16.59 14.53 -37.56
CA ASP A 436 17.41 13.81 -38.53
C ASP A 436 18.51 14.71 -39.12
N PHE A 437 18.19 15.95 -39.50
CA PHE A 437 19.16 16.90 -40.06
C PHE A 437 20.23 17.35 -39.06
N LEU A 438 19.88 17.42 -37.77
CA LEU A 438 20.83 17.74 -36.69
C LEU A 438 21.72 16.55 -36.29
N GLY A 439 21.52 15.36 -36.88
CA GLY A 439 22.32 14.17 -36.59
C GLY A 439 22.08 13.61 -35.19
N ALA A 440 20.88 13.77 -34.65
CA ALA A 440 20.57 13.40 -33.28
C ALA A 440 20.72 11.87 -33.04
N ILE A 441 21.30 11.51 -31.90
CA ILE A 441 21.55 10.12 -31.48
C ILE A 441 20.22 9.39 -31.26
N GLY A 442 19.95 8.34 -32.06
CA GLY A 442 18.75 7.51 -31.95
C GLY A 442 17.70 7.72 -33.05
N SER A 443 18.04 8.44 -34.13
CA SER A 443 17.14 8.92 -35.20
C SER A 443 16.17 10.01 -34.73
N GLY A 444 15.83 10.92 -35.64
CA GLY A 444 14.90 12.01 -35.36
C GLY A 444 13.49 11.50 -35.03
N THR A 445 13.05 10.47 -35.74
CA THR A 445 11.79 9.77 -35.44
C THR A 445 11.83 9.08 -34.08
N GLY A 446 12.93 8.40 -33.75
CA GLY A 446 13.09 7.71 -32.46
C GLY A 446 13.02 8.66 -31.28
N ILE A 447 13.84 9.73 -31.25
CA ILE A 447 13.87 10.66 -30.11
C ILE A 447 12.48 11.26 -29.85
N LEU A 448 11.76 11.65 -30.90
CA LEU A 448 10.41 12.18 -30.79
C LEU A 448 9.45 11.16 -30.12
N LEU A 449 9.50 9.90 -30.57
CA LEU A 449 8.71 8.83 -29.99
C LEU A 449 9.02 8.64 -28.50
N ALA A 450 10.30 8.55 -28.14
CA ALA A 450 10.72 8.35 -26.76
C ALA A 450 10.23 9.48 -25.85
N VAL A 451 10.44 10.74 -26.22
CA VAL A 451 9.99 11.90 -25.44
C VAL A 451 8.50 11.86 -25.19
N THR A 452 7.71 11.68 -26.26
CA THR A 452 6.25 11.73 -26.16
C THR A 452 5.70 10.55 -25.37
N ILE A 453 6.30 9.36 -25.50
CA ILE A 453 5.95 8.18 -24.69
C ILE A 453 6.24 8.44 -23.21
N ILE A 454 7.45 8.89 -22.88
CA ILE A 454 7.86 9.16 -21.49
C ILE A 454 6.93 10.20 -20.87
N TYR A 455 6.62 11.27 -21.61
CA TYR A 455 5.70 12.30 -21.14
C TYR A 455 4.27 11.75 -20.92
N GLN A 456 3.77 10.90 -21.82
CA GLN A 456 2.47 10.26 -21.67
C GLN A 456 2.43 9.35 -20.43
N TYR A 457 3.49 8.59 -20.17
CA TYR A 457 3.62 7.76 -18.96
C TYR A 457 3.67 8.61 -17.68
N PHE A 458 4.38 9.74 -17.71
CA PHE A 458 4.41 10.69 -16.59
C PHE A 458 3.02 11.28 -16.30
N GLU A 459 2.25 11.66 -17.32
CA GLU A 459 0.88 12.15 -17.11
C GLU A 459 -0.05 11.08 -16.52
N ILE A 460 0.05 9.83 -16.98
CA ILE A 460 -0.74 8.72 -16.42
C ILE A 460 -0.41 8.55 -14.93
N PHE A 461 0.86 8.60 -14.57
CA PHE A 461 1.35 8.53 -13.18
C PHE A 461 0.76 9.67 -12.33
N VAL A 462 0.93 10.92 -12.77
CA VAL A 462 0.46 12.10 -12.02
C VAL A 462 -1.06 12.10 -11.88
N LYS A 463 -1.78 11.67 -12.92
CA LYS A 463 -3.24 11.62 -12.91
C LYS A 463 -3.76 10.63 -11.87
N GLU A 464 -3.21 9.40 -11.80
CA GLU A 464 -3.65 8.41 -10.80
C GLU A 464 -3.40 8.90 -9.37
N GLN A 465 -2.26 9.55 -9.10
CA GLN A 465 -1.96 10.10 -7.77
C GLN A 465 -2.90 11.27 -7.38
N THR A 466 -3.16 12.17 -8.33
CA THR A 466 -4.02 13.34 -8.10
C THR A 466 -5.49 12.93 -7.87
N GLU A 467 -5.95 11.83 -8.45
CA GLU A 467 -7.31 11.32 -8.24
C GLU A 467 -7.56 10.87 -6.79
N GLU A 468 -6.56 10.26 -6.14
CA GLU A 468 -6.70 9.82 -4.74
C GLU A 468 -6.70 10.99 -3.76
N GLU A 469 -5.81 11.98 -3.94
CA GLU A 469 -5.81 13.23 -3.16
C GLU A 469 -7.14 13.96 -3.32
N ARG A 470 -7.63 14.09 -4.56
CA ARG A 470 -8.93 14.72 -4.85
C ARG A 470 -10.09 13.97 -4.18
N LEU A 471 -10.03 12.64 -4.12
CA LEU A 471 -11.04 11.83 -3.44
C LEU A 471 -11.03 12.06 -1.93
N ALA A 472 -9.86 12.09 -1.28
CA ALA A 472 -9.72 12.42 0.14
C ALA A 472 -10.34 13.78 0.47
N LEU A 473 -10.02 14.80 -0.33
CA LEU A 473 -10.58 16.15 -0.16
C LEU A 473 -12.09 16.17 -0.35
N ARG A 474 -12.59 15.51 -1.40
CA ARG A 474 -14.04 15.38 -1.62
C ARG A 474 -14.71 14.70 -0.43
N ASN A 475 -14.09 13.67 0.13
CA ASN A 475 -14.63 12.94 1.28
C ASN A 475 -14.69 13.80 2.54
N ALA A 476 -13.64 14.58 2.82
CA ALA A 476 -13.56 15.52 3.93
C ALA A 476 -14.57 16.67 3.81
N LEU A 477 -14.79 17.18 2.59
CA LEU A 477 -15.72 18.30 2.36
C LEU A 477 -17.20 17.92 2.50
N ARG A 478 -17.55 16.63 2.56
CA ARG A 478 -18.95 16.17 2.74
C ARG A 478 -19.58 16.65 4.04
N TYR A 479 -18.77 16.91 5.07
CA TYR A 479 -19.24 17.38 6.38
C TYR A 479 -19.64 18.87 6.39
N PHE A 480 -19.38 19.59 5.31
CA PHE A 480 -19.53 21.04 5.26
C PHE A 480 -20.43 21.48 4.09
N PRO A 481 -21.23 22.54 4.27
CA PRO A 481 -21.99 23.15 3.17
C PRO A 481 -21.07 23.56 2.01
N PRO A 482 -21.54 23.45 0.74
CA PRO A 482 -20.75 23.81 -0.44
C PRO A 482 -20.17 25.24 -0.44
N SER A 483 -20.82 26.18 0.27
CA SER A 483 -20.34 27.57 0.43
C SER A 483 -18.97 27.68 1.11
N HIS A 484 -18.61 26.70 1.95
CA HIS A 484 -17.34 26.70 2.67
C HIS A 484 -16.23 25.92 1.94
N HIS A 485 -16.54 25.22 0.85
CA HIS A 485 -15.59 24.33 0.18
C HIS A 485 -14.38 25.09 -0.39
N THR A 486 -14.58 26.30 -0.92
CA THR A 486 -13.49 27.12 -1.46
C THR A 486 -12.45 27.48 -0.40
N THR A 487 -12.87 27.67 0.85
CA THR A 487 -11.98 28.01 1.98
C THR A 487 -11.34 26.76 2.58
N LEU A 488 -12.10 25.68 2.75
CA LEU A 488 -11.65 24.49 3.47
C LEU A 488 -10.81 23.54 2.60
N ALA A 489 -11.05 23.49 1.28
CA ALA A 489 -10.33 22.56 0.41
C ALA A 489 -8.80 22.77 0.40
N PRO A 490 -8.27 24.01 0.32
CA PRO A 490 -6.83 24.24 0.41
C PRO A 490 -6.25 23.87 1.79
N GLU A 491 -6.99 24.16 2.86
CA GLU A 491 -6.59 23.84 4.25
C GLU A 491 -6.48 22.33 4.45
N PHE A 492 -7.49 21.56 4.01
CA PHE A 492 -7.47 20.10 4.09
C PHE A 492 -6.43 19.48 3.16
N ALA A 493 -6.15 20.08 2.00
CA ALA A 493 -5.06 19.62 1.12
C ALA A 493 -3.70 19.81 1.79
N GLN A 494 -3.52 20.91 2.51
CA GLN A 494 -2.31 21.15 3.29
C GLN A 494 -2.17 20.15 4.44
N GLU A 495 -3.24 19.91 5.21
CA GLU A 495 -3.21 18.90 6.28
C GLU A 495 -2.84 17.50 5.74
N LEU A 496 -3.48 17.08 4.64
CA LEU A 496 -3.20 15.78 4.03
C LEU A 496 -1.75 15.64 3.59
N ARG A 497 -1.15 16.69 3.03
CA ARG A 497 0.26 16.68 2.60
C ARG A 497 1.24 16.74 3.76
N GLN A 498 0.89 17.45 4.84
CA GLN A 498 1.77 17.65 5.98
C GLN A 498 1.73 16.49 6.99
N TYR A 499 0.54 15.97 7.26
CA TYR A 499 0.31 14.97 8.31
C TYR A 499 -0.09 13.59 7.76
N GLY A 500 -0.30 13.47 6.45
CA GLY A 500 -0.78 12.23 5.83
C GLY A 500 -2.28 11.95 6.09
N HIS A 501 -2.99 12.87 6.75
CA HIS A 501 -4.40 12.74 7.09
C HIS A 501 -5.08 14.11 7.28
N ILE A 502 -6.41 14.16 7.14
CA ILE A 502 -7.22 15.37 7.32
C ILE A 502 -7.93 15.30 8.69
N TYR A 503 -7.32 15.90 9.70
CA TYR A 503 -7.86 15.94 11.07
C TYR A 503 -8.90 17.05 11.27
N MET A 504 -8.87 18.07 10.42
CA MET A 504 -9.71 19.26 10.47
C MET A 504 -9.48 20.07 11.75
N TYR A 505 -8.21 20.41 12.05
CA TYR A 505 -7.80 21.03 13.32
C TYR A 505 -8.57 22.31 13.66
N ARG A 506 -9.02 23.06 12.65
CA ARG A 506 -9.91 24.21 12.79
C ARG A 506 -11.12 23.96 13.71
N PHE A 507 -11.63 22.73 13.74
CA PHE A 507 -12.85 22.38 14.49
C PHE A 507 -12.58 21.76 15.86
N CYS A 508 -11.31 21.61 16.25
CA CYS A 508 -10.93 21.19 17.61
C CYS A 508 -11.54 22.16 18.65
N PRO A 509 -12.29 21.67 19.64
CA PRO A 509 -12.83 22.52 20.71
C PRO A 509 -11.72 23.20 21.52
N THR A 510 -12.00 24.42 21.96
CA THR A 510 -11.08 25.22 22.79
C THR A 510 -11.31 25.04 24.29
N PHE A 511 -12.46 24.48 24.69
CA PHE A 511 -12.71 24.16 26.10
C PHE A 511 -11.86 22.96 26.54
N ARG A 512 -11.64 22.85 27.86
CA ARG A 512 -10.87 21.74 28.43
C ARG A 512 -11.56 20.40 28.16
N MET A 513 -10.94 19.55 27.34
CA MET A 513 -11.40 18.19 27.07
C MET A 513 -11.16 17.32 28.31
N ARG A 514 -12.25 16.85 28.93
CA ARG A 514 -12.26 15.96 30.10
C ARG A 514 -13.65 15.40 30.32
N ALA A 515 -13.80 14.35 31.12
CA ALA A 515 -15.10 13.99 31.67
C ALA A 515 -15.60 15.07 32.66
N TYR A 516 -16.81 15.56 32.42
CA TYR A 516 -17.61 16.36 33.36
C TYR A 516 -18.66 15.49 34.07
N PRO A 517 -19.20 15.92 35.22
CA PRO A 517 -20.36 15.28 35.84
C PRO A 517 -21.54 15.18 34.87
N ILE A 518 -22.29 14.07 34.92
CA ILE A 518 -23.32 13.72 33.92
C ILE A 518 -24.42 14.78 33.76
N ASP A 519 -24.78 15.48 34.84
CA ASP A 519 -25.84 16.50 34.80
C ASP A 519 -25.40 17.80 34.09
N GLN A 520 -24.12 17.94 33.73
CA GLN A 520 -23.61 19.09 32.98
C GLN A 520 -23.73 18.94 31.46
N TYR A 521 -24.07 17.75 30.96
CA TYR A 521 -24.23 17.53 29.53
C TYR A 521 -25.63 17.96 29.07
N PRO A 522 -25.75 18.76 28.00
CA PRO A 522 -27.03 19.24 27.51
C PRO A 522 -27.73 18.16 26.66
N CYS A 523 -28.12 17.05 27.28
CA CYS A 523 -28.75 15.91 26.61
C CYS A 523 -30.23 15.78 26.99
N ARG A 524 -31.03 15.24 26.06
CA ARG A 524 -32.43 14.85 26.37
C ARG A 524 -32.53 13.55 27.14
N THR A 525 -31.51 12.69 27.09
CA THR A 525 -31.47 11.39 27.78
C THR A 525 -30.17 11.22 28.56
N ARG A 526 -30.24 10.59 29.74
CA ARG A 526 -29.04 10.30 30.56
C ARG A 526 -28.11 9.29 29.91
N GLN A 527 -28.66 8.37 29.12
CA GLN A 527 -27.87 7.41 28.35
C GLN A 527 -27.01 8.09 27.28
N ALA A 528 -27.50 9.13 26.60
CA ALA A 528 -26.68 9.88 25.66
C ALA A 528 -25.62 10.74 26.40
N ALA A 529 -25.98 11.32 27.55
CA ALA A 529 -25.04 12.06 28.39
C ALA A 529 -23.88 11.18 28.87
N SER A 530 -24.14 9.92 29.22
CA SER A 530 -23.08 8.99 29.63
C SER A 530 -22.14 8.65 28.47
N ILE A 531 -22.65 8.50 27.24
CA ILE A 531 -21.80 8.31 26.05
C ILE A 531 -20.93 9.55 25.79
N MET A 532 -21.49 10.77 25.89
CA MET A 532 -20.72 12.01 25.76
C MET A 532 -19.61 12.12 26.81
N LEU A 533 -19.91 11.76 28.06
CA LEU A 533 -18.94 11.71 29.15
C LEU A 533 -17.78 10.79 28.81
N MET A 534 -18.08 9.59 28.32
CA MET A 534 -17.05 8.62 28.01
C MET A 534 -16.22 8.98 26.77
N ILE A 535 -16.83 9.59 25.75
CA ILE A 535 -16.10 10.16 24.60
C ILE A 535 -15.11 11.23 25.07
N MET A 536 -15.56 12.15 25.92
CA MET A 536 -14.70 13.23 26.42
C MET A 536 -13.62 12.72 27.37
N ASN A 537 -13.87 11.64 28.11
CA ASN A 537 -12.84 10.95 28.88
C ASN A 537 -11.73 10.36 27.99
N ASN A 538 -12.12 9.68 26.90
CA ASN A 538 -11.17 9.09 25.95
C ASN A 538 -10.27 10.11 25.25
N LEU A 539 -10.67 11.39 25.22
CA LEU A 539 -9.94 12.51 24.64
C LEU A 539 -9.33 13.45 25.69
N ASP A 540 -9.46 13.16 26.99
CA ASP A 540 -8.83 13.94 28.05
C ASP A 540 -7.30 13.89 27.87
N PRO A 541 -6.57 15.02 27.84
CA PRO A 541 -5.10 15.01 27.74
C PRO A 541 -4.38 14.27 28.86
N ALA A 542 -5.03 14.05 30.01
CA ALA A 542 -4.49 13.19 31.07
C ALA A 542 -4.59 11.70 30.72
N VAL A 543 -5.57 11.32 29.89
CA VAL A 543 -5.91 9.94 29.52
C VAL A 543 -5.34 9.54 28.16
N ALA A 544 -5.55 10.37 27.13
CA ALA A 544 -5.22 10.12 25.73
C ALA A 544 -3.73 10.32 25.43
N GLN A 545 -3.22 9.56 24.46
CA GLN A 545 -1.83 9.66 23.99
C GLN A 545 -1.61 10.88 23.09
N PHE A 546 -2.46 11.08 22.08
CA PHE A 546 -2.42 12.23 21.17
C PHE A 546 -3.85 12.78 20.98
N PRO A 547 -4.36 13.55 21.95
CA PRO A 547 -5.76 13.97 21.96
C PRO A 547 -6.14 14.89 20.79
N GLN A 548 -5.22 15.71 20.29
CA GLN A 548 -5.46 16.61 19.14
C GLN A 548 -5.67 15.83 17.84
N GLU A 549 -5.01 14.68 17.69
CA GLU A 549 -5.14 13.73 16.58
C GLU A 549 -6.23 12.68 16.86
N LEU A 550 -6.99 12.87 17.95
CA LEU A 550 -8.06 12.01 18.43
C LEU A 550 -7.62 10.57 18.77
N VAL A 551 -6.33 10.38 19.07
CA VAL A 551 -5.74 9.08 19.42
C VAL A 551 -5.72 8.91 20.94
N THR A 552 -6.44 7.91 21.43
CA THR A 552 -6.43 7.56 22.87
C THR A 552 -5.19 6.75 23.24
N TYR A 553 -4.87 5.68 22.50
CA TYR A 553 -3.68 4.85 22.77
C TYR A 553 -3.32 3.93 21.60
N GLY A 554 -2.22 3.17 21.75
CA GLY A 554 -1.80 2.14 20.79
C GLY A 554 -1.13 2.70 19.53
N GLY A 555 -0.70 3.95 19.56
CA GLY A 555 -0.07 4.67 18.44
C GLY A 555 -1.09 5.34 17.51
N ASN A 556 -2.15 4.64 17.12
CA ASN A 556 -3.17 5.13 16.17
C ASN A 556 -4.61 4.72 16.53
N GLY A 557 -4.86 4.24 17.76
CA GLY A 557 -6.20 3.90 18.23
C GLY A 557 -7.03 5.15 18.48
N GLN A 558 -7.96 5.45 17.58
CA GLN A 558 -8.71 6.70 17.53
C GLN A 558 -10.13 6.62 18.06
N VAL A 559 -10.62 7.75 18.58
CA VAL A 559 -12.02 7.97 18.95
C VAL A 559 -12.86 8.36 17.73
N PHE A 560 -12.32 9.24 16.88
CA PHE A 560 -12.90 9.62 15.59
C PHE A 560 -11.77 9.85 14.57
N SER A 561 -12.09 9.78 13.28
CA SER A 561 -11.13 10.07 12.21
C SER A 561 -10.78 11.55 12.12
N ASN A 562 -11.71 12.45 12.43
CA ASN A 562 -11.50 13.91 12.38
C ASN A 562 -12.44 14.69 13.32
N TRP A 563 -12.16 15.97 13.53
CA TRP A 563 -12.90 16.83 14.45
C TRP A 563 -14.33 17.18 14.01
N ALA A 564 -14.65 17.10 12.71
CA ALA A 564 -16.04 17.29 12.27
C ALA A 564 -16.94 16.15 12.75
N GLN A 565 -16.44 14.92 12.71
CA GLN A 565 -17.13 13.75 13.27
C GLN A 565 -17.39 13.92 14.76
N PHE A 566 -16.38 14.34 15.55
CA PHE A 566 -16.55 14.65 16.97
C PHE A 566 -17.71 15.64 17.18
N ARG A 567 -17.70 16.78 16.48
CA ARG A 567 -18.73 17.82 16.63
C ARG A 567 -20.13 17.31 16.33
N LEU A 568 -20.29 16.55 15.24
CA LEU A 568 -21.58 16.00 14.83
C LEU A 568 -22.08 14.94 15.80
N VAL A 569 -21.21 14.08 16.31
CA VAL A 569 -21.57 13.06 17.31
C VAL A 569 -22.05 13.71 18.60
N MET A 570 -21.31 14.70 19.10
CA MET A 570 -21.70 15.43 20.31
C MET A 570 -23.03 16.17 20.11
N HIS A 571 -23.28 16.70 18.90
CA HIS A 571 -24.57 17.30 18.55
C HIS A 571 -25.70 16.26 18.51
N TYR A 572 -25.54 15.13 17.83
CA TYR A 572 -26.56 14.09 17.78
C TYR A 572 -26.88 13.51 19.16
N LEU A 573 -25.86 13.27 20.00
CA LEU A 573 -26.06 12.80 21.38
C LEU A 573 -26.78 13.84 22.26
N SER A 574 -26.60 15.13 22.00
CA SER A 574 -27.32 16.19 22.72
C SER A 574 -28.83 16.22 22.40
N GLU A 575 -29.22 15.87 21.17
CA GLU A 575 -30.61 16.00 20.69
C GLU A 575 -31.40 14.69 20.65
N MET A 576 -30.72 13.53 20.68
CA MET A 576 -31.39 12.24 20.50
C MET A 576 -32.36 11.91 21.64
N THR A 577 -33.42 11.16 21.31
CA THR A 577 -34.40 10.64 22.26
C THR A 577 -34.11 9.19 22.65
N GLU A 578 -34.88 8.64 23.58
CA GLU A 578 -34.79 7.23 23.98
C GLU A 578 -35.27 6.27 22.87
N GLU A 579 -36.00 6.77 21.89
CA GLU A 579 -36.50 6.00 20.75
C GLU A 579 -35.59 6.14 19.51
N GLN A 580 -34.33 6.48 19.73
CA GLN A 580 -33.35 6.64 18.67
C GLN A 580 -32.04 5.91 18.98
N THR A 581 -31.37 5.49 17.91
CA THR A 581 -30.02 4.92 17.91
C THR A 581 -29.15 5.71 16.94
N LEU A 582 -27.99 6.17 17.42
CA LEU A 582 -26.93 6.74 16.60
C LEU A 582 -26.11 5.61 15.96
N VAL A 583 -26.06 5.59 14.63
CA VAL A 583 -25.29 4.57 13.89
C VAL A 583 -23.94 5.14 13.46
N MET A 584 -22.85 4.49 13.88
CA MET A 584 -21.47 4.95 13.70
C MET A 584 -20.69 4.05 12.74
N TYR A 585 -20.09 4.67 11.71
CA TYR A 585 -19.28 4.04 10.67
C TYR A 585 -17.82 4.52 10.75
N SER A 586 -16.96 3.80 11.47
CA SER A 586 -15.54 4.13 11.64
C SER A 586 -15.32 5.61 12.03
N GLY A 587 -16.02 6.02 13.09
CA GLY A 587 -16.06 7.41 13.57
C GLY A 587 -17.06 8.33 12.85
N HIS A 588 -17.52 8.01 11.62
CA HIS A 588 -18.54 8.80 10.93
C HIS A 588 -19.93 8.60 11.55
N PRO A 589 -20.62 9.65 12.04
CA PRO A 589 -22.01 9.55 12.45
C PRO A 589 -22.92 9.52 11.23
N MET A 590 -23.39 8.33 10.84
CA MET A 590 -24.31 8.17 9.70
C MET A 590 -25.64 8.87 9.96
N GLY A 591 -26.10 8.86 11.22
CA GLY A 591 -27.29 9.57 11.65
C GLY A 591 -28.03 8.88 12.79
N LEU A 592 -29.11 9.52 13.23
CA LEU A 592 -30.07 9.00 14.20
C LEU A 592 -31.18 8.23 13.47
N PHE A 593 -31.42 6.99 13.87
CA PHE A 593 -32.47 6.14 13.33
C PHE A 593 -33.47 5.78 14.43
N PRO A 594 -34.78 5.68 14.14
CA PRO A 594 -35.76 5.23 15.12
C PRO A 594 -35.44 3.82 15.67
N SER A 595 -35.63 3.64 16.97
CA SER A 595 -35.38 2.40 17.71
C SER A 595 -36.34 2.29 18.91
N LEU A 596 -36.21 1.22 19.70
CA LEU A 596 -36.96 1.07 20.94
C LEU A 596 -36.19 1.68 22.13
N PRO A 597 -36.86 2.06 23.23
CA PRO A 597 -36.18 2.48 24.46
C PRO A 597 -35.19 1.45 25.02
N SER A 598 -35.45 0.17 24.82
CA SER A 598 -34.57 -0.95 25.20
C SER A 598 -33.39 -1.17 24.25
N SER A 599 -33.38 -0.56 23.06
CA SER A 599 -32.28 -0.64 22.11
C SER A 599 -31.07 0.19 22.58
N PRO A 600 -29.88 -0.01 21.99
CA PRO A 600 -28.71 0.81 22.29
C PRO A 600 -28.90 2.23 21.74
N ARG A 601 -28.40 3.22 22.47
CA ARG A 601 -28.34 4.61 22.00
C ARG A 601 -27.25 4.82 20.95
N ALA A 602 -26.24 3.95 20.89
CA ALA A 602 -25.25 3.95 19.82
C ALA A 602 -24.86 2.53 19.37
N ILE A 603 -24.69 2.35 18.06
CA ILE A 603 -24.13 1.13 17.45
C ILE A 603 -22.87 1.52 16.69
N ILE A 604 -21.74 0.91 17.05
CA ILE A 604 -20.42 1.33 16.60
C ILE A 604 -19.75 0.23 15.79
N THR A 605 -19.26 0.57 14.61
CA THR A 605 -18.34 -0.28 13.85
C THR A 605 -17.07 0.51 13.55
N ASN A 606 -15.89 -0.05 13.81
CA ASN A 606 -14.62 0.62 13.50
C ASN A 606 -13.68 -0.31 12.74
N GLY A 607 -13.21 0.14 11.59
CA GLY A 607 -12.24 -0.59 10.79
C GLY A 607 -12.81 -1.78 10.01
N MET A 608 -14.13 -1.90 9.91
CA MET A 608 -14.75 -3.03 9.23
C MET A 608 -14.51 -2.99 7.72
N VAL A 609 -13.84 -4.02 7.22
CA VAL A 609 -13.41 -4.11 5.81
C VAL A 609 -13.61 -5.54 5.30
N ILE A 610 -13.92 -5.67 4.01
CA ILE A 610 -13.99 -6.97 3.33
C ILE A 610 -12.63 -7.67 3.50
N PRO A 611 -12.57 -8.93 3.99
CA PRO A 611 -11.33 -9.57 4.42
C PRO A 611 -10.15 -9.45 3.42
N ASN A 612 -10.40 -9.68 2.13
CA ASN A 612 -9.39 -9.58 1.07
C ASN A 612 -8.78 -8.18 0.86
N TYR A 613 -9.35 -7.15 1.50
CA TYR A 613 -8.89 -5.77 1.47
C TYR A 613 -8.45 -5.26 2.85
N SER A 614 -8.36 -6.13 3.85
CA SER A 614 -8.00 -5.78 5.23
C SER A 614 -6.49 -5.82 5.49
N SER A 615 -5.66 -5.45 4.51
CA SER A 615 -4.21 -5.32 4.72
C SER A 615 -3.84 -3.96 5.33
N ARG A 616 -2.69 -3.88 6.02
CA ARG A 616 -2.21 -2.62 6.62
C ARG A 616 -2.05 -1.49 5.60
N GLY A 617 -1.55 -1.78 4.40
CA GLY A 617 -1.44 -0.78 3.33
C GLY A 617 -2.79 -0.27 2.82
N GLN A 618 -3.83 -1.11 2.85
CA GLN A 618 -5.20 -0.66 2.55
C GLN A 618 -5.76 0.21 3.67
N TYR A 619 -5.51 -0.14 4.93
CA TYR A 619 -5.87 0.69 6.08
C TYR A 619 -5.30 2.11 5.96
N GLU A 620 -3.99 2.26 5.72
CA GLU A 620 -3.32 3.56 5.59
C GLU A 620 -4.01 4.42 4.51
N LYS A 621 -4.33 3.81 3.37
CA LYS A 621 -5.08 4.46 2.29
C LYS A 621 -6.49 4.87 2.73
N MET A 622 -7.26 3.96 3.32
CA MET A 622 -8.64 4.23 3.76
C MET A 622 -8.71 5.27 4.87
N PHE A 623 -7.71 5.29 5.74
CA PHE A 623 -7.55 6.29 6.78
C PHE A 623 -7.34 7.67 6.16
N ALA A 624 -6.34 7.84 5.28
CA ALA A 624 -6.08 9.10 4.58
C ALA A 624 -7.26 9.59 3.72
N LEU A 625 -8.02 8.67 3.11
CA LEU A 625 -9.25 8.97 2.38
C LEU A 625 -10.42 9.39 3.28
N GLY A 626 -10.30 9.24 4.61
CA GLY A 626 -11.35 9.53 5.58
C GLY A 626 -12.55 8.58 5.51
N VAL A 627 -12.32 7.32 5.14
CA VAL A 627 -13.39 6.28 5.01
C VAL A 627 -13.28 5.17 6.05
N SER A 628 -12.19 5.09 6.79
CA SER A 628 -12.06 4.17 7.92
C SER A 628 -11.13 4.75 8.99
N MET A 629 -11.12 4.13 10.18
CA MET A 629 -10.22 4.45 11.28
C MET A 629 -9.93 3.19 12.09
N TYR A 630 -8.82 3.19 12.82
CA TYR A 630 -8.49 2.10 13.73
C TYR A 630 -9.00 2.41 15.14
N GLY A 631 -10.05 1.71 15.58
CA GLY A 631 -10.69 1.93 16.88
C GLY A 631 -10.00 1.23 18.06
N GLN A 632 -8.95 0.45 17.81
CA GLN A 632 -8.33 -0.45 18.79
C GLN A 632 -9.44 -1.32 19.46
N MET A 633 -9.51 -1.35 20.79
CA MET A 633 -10.55 -1.98 21.59
C MET A 633 -11.40 -0.88 22.20
N THR A 634 -10.87 -0.14 23.18
CA THR A 634 -11.65 0.80 23.99
C THR A 634 -11.55 2.26 23.56
N ALA A 635 -10.71 2.57 22.55
CA ALA A 635 -10.56 3.91 22.01
C ALA A 635 -11.80 4.32 21.20
N GLY A 636 -12.14 3.53 20.18
CA GLY A 636 -13.29 3.78 19.29
C GLY A 636 -14.65 3.38 19.86
N SER A 637 -14.68 2.68 21.01
CA SER A 637 -15.91 2.26 21.70
C SER A 637 -16.20 3.07 22.97
N TYR A 638 -15.41 4.12 23.22
CA TYR A 638 -15.67 5.11 24.26
C TYR A 638 -15.68 4.51 25.67
N CYS A 639 -14.67 3.71 26.03
CA CYS A 639 -14.62 3.14 27.38
C CYS A 639 -13.20 2.91 27.93
N TYR A 640 -12.24 3.72 27.48
CA TYR A 640 -10.89 3.70 28.01
C TYR A 640 -10.83 4.50 29.32
N ILE A 641 -10.25 3.91 30.36
CA ILE A 641 -10.23 4.46 31.73
C ILE A 641 -8.80 4.73 32.22
N GLY A 642 -7.91 4.99 31.26
CA GLY A 642 -6.49 5.11 31.53
C GLY A 642 -5.82 3.76 31.80
N PRO A 643 -4.61 3.80 32.36
CA PRO A 643 -3.72 2.65 32.39
C PRO A 643 -4.01 1.65 33.54
N GLN A 644 -4.96 1.94 34.43
CA GLN A 644 -5.37 1.02 35.50
C GLN A 644 -5.88 -0.33 34.98
N GLY A 645 -6.52 -0.33 33.80
CA GLY A 645 -6.99 -1.54 33.11
C GLY A 645 -5.88 -2.56 32.92
N ILE A 646 -4.72 -2.05 32.49
CA ILE A 646 -3.55 -2.86 32.16
C ILE A 646 -2.80 -3.27 33.44
N VAL A 647 -2.68 -2.39 34.44
CA VAL A 647 -2.00 -2.74 35.71
C VAL A 647 -2.67 -3.94 36.36
N HIS A 648 -4.00 -3.97 36.39
CA HIS A 648 -4.76 -5.09 36.91
C HIS A 648 -4.48 -6.39 36.13
N GLY A 649 -4.67 -6.36 34.80
CA GLY A 649 -4.45 -7.54 33.96
C GLY A 649 -3.00 -8.07 34.04
N THR A 650 -2.01 -7.18 34.14
CA THR A 650 -0.60 -7.56 34.30
C THR A 650 -0.30 -8.12 35.68
N MET A 651 -0.89 -7.58 36.74
CA MET A 651 -0.75 -8.13 38.08
C MET A 651 -1.28 -9.58 38.11
N LEU A 652 -2.47 -9.83 37.55
CA LEU A 652 -3.01 -11.18 37.44
C LEU A 652 -2.15 -12.10 36.58
N THR A 653 -1.62 -11.62 35.46
CA THR A 653 -0.76 -12.42 34.58
C THR A 653 0.52 -12.85 35.31
N VAL A 654 1.18 -11.93 36.00
CA VAL A 654 2.41 -12.22 36.75
C VAL A 654 2.16 -13.17 37.94
N LEU A 655 1.06 -12.99 38.69
CA LEU A 655 0.68 -13.90 39.77
C LEU A 655 0.38 -15.32 39.27
N ASN A 656 -0.38 -15.43 38.18
CA ASN A 656 -0.70 -16.74 37.61
C ASN A 656 0.52 -17.41 36.96
N ALA A 657 1.42 -16.64 36.32
CA ALA A 657 2.70 -17.16 35.86
C ALA A 657 3.55 -17.71 37.02
N GLY A 658 3.61 -16.96 38.12
CA GLY A 658 4.25 -17.38 39.37
C GLY A 658 3.75 -18.72 39.89
N ARG A 659 2.43 -18.86 40.01
CA ARG A 659 1.79 -20.10 40.49
C ARG A 659 2.04 -21.27 39.55
N ARG A 660 1.91 -21.06 38.24
CA ARG A 660 1.99 -22.14 37.23
C ARG A 660 3.43 -22.60 36.97
N TYR A 661 4.37 -21.67 36.87
CA TYR A 661 5.73 -21.98 36.39
C TYR A 661 6.80 -21.94 37.48
N LEU A 662 6.59 -21.16 38.54
CA LEU A 662 7.50 -21.13 39.68
C LEU A 662 6.97 -21.93 40.89
N GLY A 663 5.74 -22.45 40.82
CA GLY A 663 5.10 -23.20 41.89
C GLY A 663 4.82 -22.37 43.15
N SER A 664 4.75 -21.04 43.04
CA SER A 664 4.63 -20.13 44.21
C SER A 664 3.60 -19.05 43.98
N SER A 665 2.74 -18.83 44.97
CA SER A 665 1.85 -17.67 45.07
C SER A 665 2.54 -16.43 45.66
N ASP A 666 3.68 -16.61 46.33
CA ASP A 666 4.52 -15.52 46.84
C ASP A 666 5.68 -15.26 45.87
N LEU A 667 5.70 -14.06 45.30
CA LEU A 667 6.70 -13.64 44.32
C LEU A 667 7.82 -12.78 44.90
N ARG A 668 7.89 -12.62 46.23
CA ARG A 668 8.97 -11.87 46.87
C ARG A 668 10.33 -12.50 46.59
N GLY A 669 11.22 -11.70 46.01
CA GLY A 669 12.56 -12.13 45.56
C GLY A 669 12.59 -12.82 44.19
N ARG A 670 11.44 -12.96 43.49
CA ARG A 670 11.40 -13.39 42.09
C ARG A 670 11.60 -12.20 41.18
N VAL A 671 12.31 -12.41 40.07
CA VAL A 671 12.67 -11.35 39.12
C VAL A 671 11.88 -11.51 37.82
N PHE A 672 11.15 -10.46 37.45
CA PHE A 672 10.41 -10.32 36.20
C PHE A 672 11.07 -9.27 35.31
N VAL A 673 11.53 -9.68 34.13
CA VAL A 673 12.16 -8.79 33.13
C VAL A 673 11.22 -8.59 31.94
N THR A 674 11.01 -7.34 31.55
CA THR A 674 10.17 -6.97 30.39
C THR A 674 10.63 -5.66 29.75
N SER A 675 9.89 -5.18 28.76
CA SER A 675 10.21 -4.01 27.94
C SER A 675 8.99 -3.10 27.69
N GLY A 676 9.31 -1.83 27.43
CA GLY A 676 8.35 -0.78 27.10
C GLY A 676 7.74 -0.10 28.33
N LEU A 677 7.73 1.23 28.33
CA LEU A 677 7.09 2.10 29.33
C LEU A 677 6.06 3.06 28.69
N GLY A 678 5.58 2.70 27.49
CA GLY A 678 4.55 3.42 26.75
C GLY A 678 3.18 3.40 27.43
N GLY A 679 2.12 3.77 26.69
CA GLY A 679 0.76 3.95 27.24
C GLY A 679 0.24 2.77 28.07
N MET A 680 0.30 1.56 27.50
CA MET A 680 -0.08 0.31 28.17
C MET A 680 1.08 -0.32 28.94
N SER A 681 2.26 -0.43 28.32
CA SER A 681 3.42 -1.16 28.88
C SER A 681 4.04 -0.50 30.12
N GLY A 682 3.81 0.79 30.34
CA GLY A 682 4.15 1.46 31.61
C GLY A 682 3.48 0.84 32.85
N ALA A 683 2.36 0.14 32.67
CA ALA A 683 1.64 -0.55 33.75
C ALA A 683 2.43 -1.70 34.38
N GLN A 684 3.35 -2.31 33.62
CA GLN A 684 4.13 -3.46 34.07
C GLN A 684 4.96 -3.16 35.32
N ALA A 685 5.50 -1.94 35.40
CA ALA A 685 6.27 -1.48 36.55
C ALA A 685 5.45 -1.52 37.86
N LYS A 686 4.22 -1.01 37.82
CA LYS A 686 3.34 -0.99 38.99
C LYS A 686 2.79 -2.38 39.31
N ALA A 687 2.42 -3.14 38.27
CA ALA A 687 1.91 -4.50 38.41
C ALA A 687 2.92 -5.43 39.10
N ALA A 688 4.21 -5.33 38.78
CA ALA A 688 5.28 -6.09 39.43
C ALA A 688 5.33 -5.84 40.95
N VAL A 689 5.25 -4.57 41.36
CA VAL A 689 5.26 -4.18 42.78
C VAL A 689 4.01 -4.67 43.51
N ILE A 690 2.82 -4.54 42.91
CA ILE A 690 1.56 -5.01 43.51
C ILE A 690 1.55 -6.54 43.63
N ALA A 691 2.09 -7.25 42.64
CA ALA A 691 2.27 -8.70 42.68
C ALA A 691 3.31 -9.13 43.75
N GLY A 692 4.26 -8.24 44.08
CA GLY A 692 5.28 -8.43 45.11
C GLY A 692 6.64 -8.90 44.57
N CYS A 693 6.90 -8.77 43.27
CA CYS A 693 8.15 -9.20 42.64
C CYS A 693 9.10 -8.03 42.34
N VAL A 694 10.31 -8.38 41.87
CA VAL A 694 11.30 -7.42 41.34
C VAL A 694 11.07 -7.28 39.84
N GLY A 695 10.53 -6.15 39.41
CA GLY A 695 10.27 -5.82 38.00
C GLY A 695 11.39 -4.98 37.39
N ILE A 696 12.00 -5.46 36.31
CA ILE A 696 13.01 -4.74 35.52
C ILE A 696 12.42 -4.44 34.14
N ILE A 697 12.30 -3.16 33.79
CA ILE A 697 11.63 -2.73 32.55
C ILE A 697 12.61 -1.91 31.71
N ALA A 698 13.00 -2.45 30.56
CA ALA A 698 13.85 -1.73 29.61
C ALA A 698 13.02 -0.78 28.72
N GLU A 699 13.48 0.46 28.57
CA GLU A 699 12.89 1.45 27.67
C GLU A 699 14.00 2.29 27.03
N VAL A 700 13.90 2.46 25.71
CA VAL A 700 14.90 3.18 24.90
C VAL A 700 14.64 4.68 24.84
N ASP A 701 13.39 5.09 25.03
CA ASP A 701 12.99 6.49 25.06
C ASP A 701 12.98 7.01 26.49
N GLU A 702 13.79 8.04 26.76
CA GLU A 702 13.89 8.67 28.06
C GLU A 702 12.56 9.33 28.50
N ALA A 703 11.75 9.82 27.55
CA ALA A 703 10.52 10.54 27.85
C ALA A 703 9.45 9.70 28.57
N PRO A 704 9.01 8.52 28.07
CA PRO A 704 8.07 7.66 28.79
C PRO A 704 8.67 7.16 30.11
N LEU A 705 9.97 6.86 30.14
CA LEU A 705 10.63 6.39 31.35
C LEU A 705 10.56 7.43 32.48
N ARG A 706 10.95 8.69 32.21
CA ARG A 706 10.83 9.81 33.17
C ARG A 706 9.39 10.03 33.59
N LYS A 707 8.45 10.00 32.63
CA LYS A 707 7.01 10.16 32.91
C LYS A 707 6.50 9.10 33.90
N ARG A 708 6.91 7.83 33.77
CA ARG A 708 6.49 6.76 34.71
C ARG A 708 7.13 6.89 36.08
N HIS A 709 8.36 7.41 36.15
CA HIS A 709 9.02 7.70 37.42
C HIS A 709 8.31 8.86 38.16
N GLU A 710 8.02 9.96 37.47
CA GLU A 710 7.28 11.11 38.03
C GLU A 710 5.87 10.73 38.49
N GLN A 711 5.22 9.77 37.82
CA GLN A 711 3.93 9.22 38.23
C GLN A 711 4.00 8.30 39.46
N GLY A 712 5.19 7.94 39.94
CA GLY A 712 5.37 6.97 41.03
C GLY A 712 5.03 5.53 40.63
N TRP A 713 5.07 5.22 39.34
CA TRP A 713 4.84 3.87 38.80
C TRP A 713 6.14 3.07 38.76
N LEU A 714 7.21 3.79 38.41
CA LEU A 714 8.57 3.30 38.39
C LEU A 714 9.32 3.86 39.62
N MET A 715 9.84 2.98 40.47
CA MET A 715 10.48 3.39 41.73
C MET A 715 11.88 3.95 41.48
N GLU A 716 12.65 3.31 40.61
CA GLU A 716 14.04 3.66 40.34
C GLU A 716 14.35 3.67 38.84
N VAL A 717 15.36 4.43 38.44
CA VAL A 717 15.82 4.57 37.06
C VAL A 717 17.33 4.43 37.00
N THR A 718 17.84 3.66 36.04
CA THR A 718 19.27 3.58 35.76
C THR A 718 19.56 3.50 34.26
N SER A 719 20.63 4.17 33.83
CA SER A 719 21.23 3.97 32.50
C SER A 719 22.49 3.10 32.56
N SER A 720 22.93 2.68 33.75
CA SER A 720 24.09 1.82 33.95
C SER A 720 23.67 0.36 34.05
N MET A 721 24.15 -0.44 33.09
CA MET A 721 23.91 -1.88 33.06
C MET A 721 24.49 -2.59 34.30
N GLU A 722 25.68 -2.19 34.76
CA GLU A 722 26.30 -2.76 35.96
C GLU A 722 25.50 -2.46 37.23
N HIS A 723 24.97 -1.23 37.33
CA HIS A 723 24.07 -0.88 38.43
C HIS A 723 22.77 -1.68 38.37
N CYS A 724 22.20 -1.87 37.17
CA CYS A 724 21.01 -2.69 36.97
C CYS A 724 21.19 -4.12 37.50
N ILE A 725 22.29 -4.79 37.13
CA ILE A 725 22.60 -6.14 37.61
C ILE A 725 22.80 -6.18 39.13
N LYS A 726 23.46 -5.16 39.70
CA LYS A 726 23.64 -5.05 41.16
C LYS A 726 22.30 -4.95 41.89
N CYS A 727 21.39 -4.08 41.41
CA CYS A 727 20.07 -3.91 42.01
C CYS A 727 19.23 -5.18 41.92
N ILE A 728 19.30 -5.92 40.82
CA ILE A 728 18.61 -7.23 40.68
C ILE A 728 19.06 -8.19 41.77
N ARG A 729 20.38 -8.37 41.97
CA ARG A 729 20.92 -9.26 43.01
C ARG A 729 20.51 -8.82 44.41
N GLU A 730 20.59 -7.53 44.69
CA GLU A 730 20.25 -6.97 46.00
C GLU A 730 18.77 -7.17 46.33
N ALA A 731 17.87 -6.78 45.42
CA ALA A 731 16.43 -6.92 45.61
C ALA A 731 15.99 -8.40 45.69
N LYS A 732 16.62 -9.28 44.89
CA LYS A 732 16.42 -10.74 44.96
C LYS A 732 16.81 -11.29 46.35
N ARG A 733 17.94 -10.85 46.90
CA ARG A 733 18.44 -11.26 48.21
C ARG A 733 17.59 -10.73 49.36
N THR A 734 17.19 -9.46 49.34
CA THR A 734 16.39 -8.83 50.41
C THR A 734 14.90 -9.12 50.30
N LYS A 735 14.46 -9.74 49.20
CA LYS A 735 13.05 -10.05 48.90
C LYS A 735 12.16 -8.80 48.89
N THR A 736 12.73 -7.66 48.49
CA THR A 736 12.03 -6.37 48.44
C THR A 736 11.41 -6.18 47.05
N PRO A 737 10.09 -5.93 46.94
CA PRO A 737 9.48 -5.54 45.68
C PRO A 737 10.11 -4.25 45.14
N LEU A 738 10.43 -4.22 43.85
CA LEU A 738 11.10 -3.11 43.20
C LEU A 738 10.59 -2.98 41.77
N SER A 739 10.38 -1.75 41.28
CA SER A 739 10.24 -1.47 39.85
C SER A 739 11.38 -0.59 39.37
N LEU A 740 12.33 -1.19 38.64
CA LEU A 740 13.52 -0.53 38.12
C LEU A 740 13.39 -0.34 36.59
N GLY A 741 13.49 0.90 36.13
CA GLY A 741 13.56 1.20 34.71
C GLY A 741 14.99 1.26 34.23
N TYR A 742 15.31 0.44 33.24
CA TYR A 742 16.59 0.50 32.54
C TYR A 742 16.45 1.36 31.28
N HIS A 743 17.13 2.50 31.26
CA HIS A 743 17.19 3.36 30.08
C HIS A 743 18.21 2.77 29.08
N GLY A 744 17.71 1.97 28.14
CA GLY A 744 18.51 1.23 27.18
C GLY A 744 17.66 0.20 26.43
N ASN A 745 18.29 -0.51 25.48
CA ASN A 745 17.58 -1.50 24.69
C ASN A 745 17.36 -2.80 25.47
N ILE A 746 16.16 -3.39 25.34
CA ILE A 746 15.83 -4.67 25.96
C ILE A 746 16.76 -5.81 25.49
N VAL A 747 17.23 -5.75 24.24
CA VAL A 747 18.14 -6.76 23.70
C VAL A 747 19.49 -6.73 24.42
N ASP A 748 20.03 -5.55 24.69
CA ASP A 748 21.27 -5.42 25.48
C ASP A 748 21.09 -5.99 26.89
N LEU A 749 19.93 -5.79 27.52
CA LEU A 749 19.62 -6.34 28.84
C LEU A 749 19.53 -7.87 28.79
N TRP A 750 18.85 -8.45 27.80
CA TRP A 750 18.79 -9.91 27.63
C TRP A 750 20.16 -10.52 27.39
N GLU A 751 20.95 -9.96 26.48
CA GLU A 751 22.30 -10.42 26.20
C GLU A 751 23.22 -10.28 27.42
N ARG A 752 23.06 -9.21 28.21
CA ARG A 752 23.79 -9.03 29.48
C ARG A 752 23.43 -10.08 30.52
N LEU A 753 22.15 -10.39 30.69
CA LEU A 753 21.67 -11.42 31.63
C LEU A 753 22.19 -12.80 31.25
N LEU A 754 22.18 -13.12 29.94
CA LEU A 754 22.79 -14.34 29.41
C LEU A 754 24.29 -14.39 29.66
N LEU A 755 25.00 -13.27 29.49
CA LEU A 755 26.43 -13.19 29.78
C LEU A 755 26.73 -13.43 31.27
N GLU A 756 25.94 -12.86 32.19
CA GLU A 756 26.08 -13.16 33.63
C GLU A 756 25.88 -14.64 33.90
N TYR A 757 24.80 -15.24 33.37
CA TYR A 757 24.52 -16.66 33.53
C TYR A 757 25.67 -17.54 33.03
N LYS A 758 26.21 -17.27 31.83
CA LYS A 758 27.36 -18.01 31.28
C LYS A 758 28.63 -17.86 32.11
N ARG A 759 28.82 -16.70 32.77
CA ARG A 759 30.02 -16.40 33.56
C ARG A 759 29.95 -16.96 34.98
N THR A 760 28.80 -16.88 35.63
CA THR A 760 28.66 -17.19 37.06
C THR A 760 27.80 -18.43 37.34
N GLY A 761 27.05 -18.91 36.36
CA GLY A 761 26.01 -19.94 36.53
C GLY A 761 24.74 -19.42 37.23
N GLU A 762 24.68 -18.14 37.59
CA GLU A 762 23.57 -17.54 38.34
C GLU A 762 22.46 -17.10 37.40
N LEU A 763 21.28 -17.71 37.51
CA LEU A 763 20.09 -17.28 36.78
C LEU A 763 19.41 -16.11 37.51
N LEU A 764 19.65 -14.90 37.02
CA LEU A 764 19.17 -13.66 37.62
C LEU A 764 17.69 -13.35 37.33
N VAL A 765 17.10 -13.98 36.32
CA VAL A 765 15.72 -13.75 35.86
C VAL A 765 14.90 -15.02 35.99
N ASP A 766 13.74 -14.93 36.63
CA ASP A 766 12.82 -16.06 36.79
C ASP A 766 11.72 -16.04 35.72
N LEU A 767 11.20 -14.84 35.41
CA LEU A 767 10.09 -14.59 34.48
C LEU A 767 10.48 -13.55 33.43
N GLY A 768 10.16 -13.80 32.16
CA GLY A 768 10.46 -12.91 31.03
C GLY A 768 9.24 -12.64 30.14
N SER A 769 9.10 -11.40 29.65
CA SER A 769 8.12 -11.06 28.61
C SER A 769 8.58 -9.85 27.78
N ASP A 770 7.73 -9.39 26.85
CA ASP A 770 7.95 -8.20 26.03
C ASP A 770 6.62 -7.48 25.76
N GLN A 771 6.62 -6.14 25.86
CA GLN A 771 5.45 -5.32 25.53
C GLN A 771 5.83 -4.08 24.70
N THR A 772 6.86 -4.22 23.85
CA THR A 772 7.13 -3.26 22.76
C THR A 772 5.99 -3.25 21.75
N SER A 773 5.89 -2.24 20.87
CA SER A 773 4.73 -2.08 19.97
C SER A 773 4.92 -2.81 18.64
N LEU A 774 5.04 -4.14 18.68
CA LEU A 774 5.27 -5.02 17.52
C LEU A 774 4.06 -5.18 16.60
N HIS A 775 2.88 -4.68 16.99
CA HIS A 775 1.77 -4.46 16.06
C HIS A 775 2.10 -3.38 15.01
N ASN A 776 3.13 -2.55 15.22
CA ASN A 776 3.62 -1.53 14.29
C ASN A 776 5.16 -1.39 14.34
N PRO A 777 5.91 -2.43 13.94
CA PRO A 777 7.35 -2.55 14.24
C PRO A 777 8.21 -1.55 13.46
N TYR A 778 7.73 -1.04 12.31
CA TYR A 778 8.53 -0.23 11.39
C TYR A 778 8.26 1.28 11.46
N ASN A 779 7.25 1.71 12.21
CA ASN A 779 6.89 3.12 12.37
C ASN A 779 7.03 3.56 13.84
N GLY A 780 8.16 3.23 14.47
CA GLY A 780 8.47 3.65 15.84
C GLY A 780 7.90 2.76 16.94
N GLY A 781 7.38 1.58 16.61
CA GLY A 781 6.91 0.62 17.61
C GLY A 781 8.02 -0.23 18.24
N TYR A 782 9.13 -0.44 17.52
CA TYR A 782 10.31 -1.17 18.00
C TYR A 782 11.59 -0.52 17.51
N TYR A 783 12.59 -0.48 18.38
CA TYR A 783 13.86 0.19 18.12
C TYR A 783 15.00 -0.84 18.06
N PRO A 784 15.75 -0.91 16.94
CA PRO A 784 16.81 -1.88 16.76
C PRO A 784 17.99 -1.59 17.70
N VAL A 785 18.52 -2.63 18.36
CA VAL A 785 19.63 -2.54 19.32
C VAL A 785 20.92 -1.94 18.74
N GLN A 786 21.10 -2.02 17.44
CA GLN A 786 22.28 -1.52 16.72
C GLN A 786 22.33 0.01 16.66
N LEU A 787 21.22 0.70 16.96
CA LEU A 787 21.08 2.14 16.83
C LEU A 787 20.69 2.77 18.17
N SER A 788 21.16 4.00 18.39
CA SER A 788 20.54 4.86 19.40
C SER A 788 19.13 5.29 18.98
N PHE A 789 18.30 5.67 19.96
CA PHE A 789 16.93 6.16 19.71
C PHE A 789 16.88 7.30 18.67
N ARG A 790 17.82 8.26 18.74
CA ARG A 790 17.91 9.37 17.76
C ARG A 790 18.26 8.88 16.35
N GLN A 791 19.23 7.98 16.22
CA GLN A 791 19.63 7.41 14.92
C GLN A 791 18.51 6.58 14.31
N ALA A 792 17.79 5.82 15.13
CA ALA A 792 16.63 5.04 14.71
C ALA A 792 15.51 5.93 14.15
N ASN A 793 15.16 7.02 14.85
CA ASN A 793 14.15 7.98 14.37
C ASN A 793 14.56 8.67 13.05
N GLN A 794 15.84 9.02 12.90
CA GLN A 794 16.34 9.58 11.65
C GLN A 794 16.24 8.55 10.52
N LEU A 795 16.76 7.33 10.74
CA LEU A 795 16.79 6.27 9.72
C LEU A 795 15.39 5.83 9.29
N MET A 796 14.43 5.78 10.22
CA MET A 796 13.03 5.45 9.93
C MET A 796 12.41 6.39 8.89
N SER A 797 12.83 7.66 8.88
CA SER A 797 12.37 8.64 7.89
C SER A 797 13.18 8.64 6.60
N THR A 798 14.51 8.49 6.68
CA THR A 798 15.40 8.63 5.52
C THR A 798 15.55 7.36 4.70
N ASP A 799 15.52 6.18 5.35
CA ASP A 799 15.66 4.87 4.71
C ASP A 799 14.84 3.81 5.48
N PRO A 800 13.50 3.78 5.28
CA PRO A 800 12.60 2.86 5.97
C PRO A 800 12.93 1.37 5.73
N ASN A 801 13.48 1.05 4.55
CA ASN A 801 13.83 -0.34 4.20
C ASN A 801 15.01 -0.82 5.04
N ARG A 802 16.06 0.01 5.18
CA ARG A 802 17.19 -0.31 6.05
C ARG A 802 16.80 -0.36 7.52
N PHE A 803 15.93 0.55 7.96
CA PHE A 803 15.37 0.51 9.31
C PHE A 803 14.68 -0.83 9.59
N ARG A 804 13.83 -1.29 8.66
CA ARG A 804 13.16 -2.60 8.73
C ARG A 804 14.14 -3.76 8.84
N THR A 805 15.20 -3.80 8.03
CA THR A 805 16.22 -4.86 8.12
C THR A 805 16.93 -4.86 9.48
N MET A 806 17.22 -3.69 10.05
CA MET A 806 17.84 -3.60 11.37
C MET A 806 16.90 -4.05 12.49
N VAL A 807 15.60 -3.72 12.40
CA VAL A 807 14.57 -4.23 13.32
C VAL A 807 14.52 -5.75 13.28
N GLN A 808 14.49 -6.35 12.10
CA GLN A 808 14.48 -7.81 11.94
C GLN A 808 15.72 -8.49 12.52
N GLU A 809 16.92 -7.91 12.33
CA GLU A 809 18.15 -8.42 12.96
C GLU A 809 18.09 -8.32 14.50
N SER A 810 17.61 -7.21 15.03
CA SER A 810 17.44 -7.00 16.47
C SER A 810 16.49 -8.02 17.09
N LEU A 811 15.38 -8.36 16.41
CA LEU A 811 14.43 -9.39 16.87
C LEU A 811 15.07 -10.78 16.90
N ARG A 812 15.88 -11.13 15.90
CA ARG A 812 16.63 -12.41 15.88
C ARG A 812 17.59 -12.51 17.07
N ARG A 813 18.31 -11.43 17.39
CA ARG A 813 19.18 -11.37 18.57
C ARG A 813 18.41 -11.48 19.88
N GLN A 814 17.28 -10.78 20.00
CA GLN A 814 16.43 -10.84 21.18
C GLN A 814 15.96 -12.27 21.45
N ILE A 815 15.40 -12.95 20.45
CA ILE A 815 14.94 -14.34 20.56
C ILE A 815 16.09 -15.29 20.90
N LYS A 816 17.26 -15.12 20.29
CA LYS A 816 18.41 -15.97 20.61
C LYS A 816 18.76 -15.92 22.11
N ALA A 817 18.81 -14.72 22.69
CA ALA A 817 19.10 -14.57 24.11
C ALA A 817 18.00 -15.16 25.00
N ILE A 818 16.74 -14.96 24.62
CA ILE A 818 15.57 -15.55 25.30
C ILE A 818 15.61 -17.09 25.24
N ASN A 819 15.95 -17.67 24.09
CA ASN A 819 16.07 -19.12 23.89
C ASN A 819 17.08 -19.72 24.87
N GLU A 820 18.29 -19.17 24.91
CA GLU A 820 19.34 -19.68 25.79
C GLU A 820 19.03 -19.50 27.29
N LEU A 821 18.42 -18.36 27.68
CA LEU A 821 17.98 -18.14 29.07
C LEU A 821 16.81 -19.03 29.45
N SER A 822 15.92 -19.33 28.52
CA SER A 822 14.78 -20.21 28.77
C SER A 822 15.21 -21.66 28.91
N ASP A 823 16.17 -22.11 28.10
CA ASP A 823 16.79 -23.42 28.25
C ASP A 823 17.54 -23.57 29.58
N ALA A 824 17.99 -22.45 30.16
CA ALA A 824 18.57 -22.38 31.50
C ALA A 824 17.53 -22.37 32.65
N GLY A 825 16.23 -22.32 32.35
CA GLY A 825 15.15 -22.39 33.34
C GLY A 825 14.32 -21.11 33.51
N MET A 826 14.58 -20.05 32.75
CA MET A 826 13.70 -18.87 32.71
C MET A 826 12.39 -19.20 31.98
N PHE A 827 11.25 -18.77 32.52
CA PHE A 827 9.98 -18.87 31.80
C PHE A 827 9.70 -17.58 31.00
N PHE A 828 9.51 -17.70 29.68
CA PHE A 828 9.16 -16.59 28.79
C PHE A 828 7.75 -16.75 28.20
N TRP A 829 7.03 -15.64 28.05
CA TRP A 829 5.75 -15.60 27.32
C TRP A 829 5.59 -14.32 26.50
N ASP A 830 4.79 -14.40 25.42
CA ASP A 830 4.38 -13.25 24.60
C ASP A 830 3.21 -12.51 25.25
N TYR A 831 3.30 -11.19 25.38
CA TYR A 831 2.29 -10.35 26.04
C TYR A 831 1.16 -9.89 25.09
N GLY A 832 1.00 -10.52 23.93
CA GLY A 832 -0.04 -10.21 22.97
C GLY A 832 0.21 -8.92 22.18
N ASN A 833 1.48 -8.61 21.91
CA ASN A 833 1.95 -7.46 21.14
C ASN A 833 2.42 -7.84 19.72
N ALA A 834 2.20 -9.09 19.29
CA ALA A 834 2.70 -9.67 18.04
C ALA A 834 4.23 -9.87 18.00
N PHE A 835 4.90 -9.97 19.15
CA PHE A 835 6.35 -10.15 19.22
C PHE A 835 6.80 -11.44 18.54
N LEU A 836 6.22 -12.59 18.90
CA LEU A 836 6.57 -13.87 18.29
C LEU A 836 6.22 -13.93 16.80
N LEU A 837 5.10 -13.33 16.39
CA LEU A 837 4.68 -13.28 14.99
C LEU A 837 5.65 -12.48 14.12
N GLU A 838 6.05 -11.28 14.55
CA GLU A 838 7.03 -10.49 13.80
C GLU A 838 8.45 -11.07 13.89
N ALA A 839 8.79 -11.74 14.99
CA ALA A 839 10.04 -12.50 15.10
C ALA A 839 10.09 -13.67 14.10
N GLN A 840 8.99 -14.40 13.93
CA GLN A 840 8.86 -15.43 12.89
C GLN A 840 9.01 -14.82 11.49
N ARG A 841 8.33 -13.69 11.21
CA ARG A 841 8.46 -12.95 9.95
C ARG A 841 9.90 -12.45 9.70
N ALA A 842 10.69 -12.23 10.75
CA ALA A 842 12.11 -11.88 10.68
C ALA A 842 13.05 -13.08 10.53
N GLY A 843 12.54 -14.32 10.61
CA GLY A 843 13.33 -15.55 10.56
C GLY A 843 14.03 -15.89 11.88
N ALA A 844 13.46 -15.50 13.02
CA ALA A 844 13.93 -15.91 14.34
C ALA A 844 13.46 -17.33 14.69
N ASP A 845 14.21 -18.02 15.53
CA ASP A 845 13.91 -19.38 16.01
C ASP A 845 12.81 -19.35 17.10
N VAL A 846 11.56 -19.19 16.66
CA VAL A 846 10.36 -19.12 17.52
C VAL A 846 9.36 -20.23 17.25
N GLU A 847 9.60 -21.08 16.25
CA GLU A 847 8.66 -22.14 15.86
C GLU A 847 8.75 -23.32 16.81
N LYS A 848 7.61 -23.94 17.11
CA LYS A 848 7.57 -25.17 17.88
C LYS A 848 7.74 -26.38 16.94
N PRO A 849 8.69 -27.31 17.20
CA PRO A 849 8.84 -28.51 16.37
C PRO A 849 7.53 -29.31 16.32
N GLY A 850 7.00 -29.51 15.10
CA GLY A 850 5.71 -30.20 14.88
C GLY A 850 4.46 -29.37 15.21
N GLY A 851 4.61 -28.08 15.54
CA GLY A 851 3.51 -27.15 15.77
C GLY A 851 2.88 -26.65 14.47
N GLY A 852 1.61 -26.24 14.55
CA GLY A 852 0.91 -25.56 13.45
C GLY A 852 1.39 -24.13 13.23
N ALA A 853 0.82 -23.44 12.22
CA ALA A 853 1.20 -22.07 11.83
C ALA A 853 1.01 -21.01 12.94
N THR A 854 0.30 -21.33 14.01
CA THR A 854 0.04 -20.45 15.17
C THR A 854 0.73 -20.92 16.45
N GLU A 855 1.46 -22.03 16.42
CA GLU A 855 2.13 -22.59 17.59
C GLU A 855 3.61 -22.20 17.64
N PHE A 856 3.93 -21.33 18.59
CA PHE A 856 5.30 -20.91 18.87
C PHE A 856 5.93 -21.72 20.01
N ARG A 857 7.25 -21.68 20.11
CA ARG A 857 8.05 -22.25 21.22
C ARG A 857 7.61 -21.68 22.58
N TYR A 858 7.23 -20.41 22.60
CA TYR A 858 6.71 -19.72 23.77
C TYR A 858 5.22 -19.48 23.62
N PRO A 859 4.43 -19.68 24.69
CA PRO A 859 3.02 -19.38 24.64
C PRO A 859 2.77 -17.87 24.67
N SER A 860 1.64 -17.46 24.08
CA SER A 860 1.01 -16.20 24.47
C SER A 860 0.52 -16.29 25.91
N TYR A 861 0.53 -15.18 26.64
CA TYR A 861 -0.02 -15.14 28.00
C TYR A 861 -1.49 -15.61 28.04
N VAL A 862 -2.26 -15.38 26.97
CA VAL A 862 -3.61 -15.94 26.89
C VAL A 862 -3.57 -17.45 26.71
N GLN A 863 -2.65 -17.97 25.90
CA GLN A 863 -2.62 -19.39 25.59
C GLN A 863 -2.51 -20.27 26.85
N HIS A 864 -1.60 -19.91 27.78
CA HIS A 864 -1.29 -20.74 28.94
C HIS A 864 -1.50 -20.06 30.31
N ILE A 865 -1.75 -18.76 30.39
CA ILE A 865 -1.95 -18.09 31.69
C ILE A 865 -3.42 -17.66 31.83
N MET A 866 -3.91 -16.82 30.93
CA MET A 866 -5.24 -16.22 31.04
C MET A 866 -6.36 -17.02 30.36
N GLY A 867 -6.06 -17.92 29.43
CA GLY A 867 -7.06 -18.67 28.67
C GLY A 867 -7.91 -19.60 29.54
N ASP A 868 -7.30 -20.23 30.55
CA ASP A 868 -8.02 -21.03 31.53
C ASP A 868 -8.94 -20.16 32.40
N ILE A 869 -8.49 -18.95 32.76
CA ILE A 869 -9.26 -17.94 33.51
C ILE A 869 -10.46 -17.47 32.67
N PHE A 870 -10.25 -17.20 31.39
CA PHE A 870 -11.35 -16.89 30.46
C PHE A 870 -12.33 -18.04 30.31
N SER A 871 -11.85 -19.28 30.32
CA SER A 871 -12.72 -20.46 30.22
C SER A 871 -13.66 -20.60 31.44
N LEU A 872 -13.27 -20.04 32.60
CA LEU A 872 -14.11 -19.92 33.79
C LEU A 872 -15.10 -18.74 33.73
N GLY A 873 -15.05 -17.91 32.70
CA GLY A 873 -15.88 -16.71 32.54
C GLY A 873 -15.25 -15.42 33.08
N PHE A 874 -14.09 -15.49 33.73
CA PHE A 874 -13.44 -14.33 34.33
C PHE A 874 -12.82 -13.44 33.26
N GLY A 875 -13.17 -12.17 33.27
CA GLY A 875 -12.63 -11.19 32.33
C GLY A 875 -12.87 -9.76 32.82
N PRO A 876 -12.39 -8.75 32.08
CA PRO A 876 -12.40 -7.37 32.54
C PRO A 876 -13.82 -6.88 32.75
N PHE A 877 -14.11 -6.44 33.96
CA PHE A 877 -15.33 -5.76 34.36
C PHE A 877 -14.95 -4.39 34.92
N ARG A 878 -15.41 -3.32 34.27
CA ARG A 878 -15.07 -1.95 34.66
C ARG A 878 -16.30 -1.10 34.82
N TRP A 879 -16.19 -0.08 35.66
CA TRP A 879 -17.23 0.91 35.81
C TRP A 879 -16.68 2.32 35.95
N VAL A 880 -17.52 3.30 35.67
CA VAL A 880 -17.23 4.73 35.73
C VAL A 880 -18.36 5.44 36.48
N CYS A 881 -18.02 6.12 37.58
CA CYS A 881 -18.95 6.93 38.36
C CYS A 881 -19.18 8.26 37.62
N THR A 882 -20.41 8.48 37.16
CA THR A 882 -20.70 9.63 36.27
C THR A 882 -20.86 10.96 37.01
N SER A 883 -20.86 10.95 38.34
CA SER A 883 -20.75 12.15 39.20
C SER A 883 -19.39 12.84 39.09
N GLY A 884 -18.33 12.07 38.81
CA GLY A 884 -16.96 12.54 38.94
C GLY A 884 -16.46 12.66 40.39
N ASP A 885 -17.23 12.20 41.38
CA ASP A 885 -16.88 12.22 42.80
C ASP A 885 -16.03 10.98 43.18
N PRO A 886 -14.81 11.16 43.73
CA PRO A 886 -14.02 10.05 44.27
C PRO A 886 -14.72 9.24 45.38
N GLN A 887 -15.67 9.85 46.10
CA GLN A 887 -16.41 9.16 47.15
C GLN A 887 -17.33 8.08 46.58
N ASP A 888 -18.00 8.35 45.46
CA ASP A 888 -18.80 7.33 44.76
C ASP A 888 -17.94 6.14 44.36
N LEU A 889 -16.72 6.41 43.88
CA LEU A 889 -15.79 5.34 43.51
C LEU A 889 -15.39 4.49 44.73
N THR A 890 -15.12 5.13 45.86
CA THR A 890 -14.80 4.44 47.12
C THR A 890 -15.94 3.54 47.57
N VAL A 891 -17.18 4.05 47.53
CA VAL A 891 -18.38 3.25 47.86
C VAL A 891 -18.54 2.07 46.89
N THR A 892 -18.31 2.27 45.59
CA THR A 892 -18.39 1.17 44.62
C THR A 892 -17.26 0.14 44.79
N ASP A 893 -16.06 0.56 45.20
CA ASP A 893 -14.95 -0.34 45.52
C ASP A 893 -15.32 -1.24 46.72
N ASP A 894 -15.91 -0.66 47.77
CA ASP A 894 -16.37 -1.38 48.96
C ASP A 894 -17.50 -2.36 48.63
N ILE A 895 -18.48 -1.94 47.81
CA ILE A 895 -19.56 -2.82 47.32
C ILE A 895 -18.98 -4.00 46.53
N ALA A 896 -18.04 -3.75 45.61
CA ALA A 896 -17.44 -4.80 44.81
C ALA A 896 -16.66 -5.80 45.67
N ALA A 897 -15.87 -5.32 46.64
CA ALA A 897 -15.16 -6.18 47.57
C ALA A 897 -16.12 -7.07 48.39
N PHE A 898 -17.15 -6.47 48.98
CA PHE A 898 -18.15 -7.19 49.77
C PHE A 898 -18.87 -8.26 48.96
N VAL A 899 -19.33 -7.93 47.74
CA VAL A 899 -20.02 -8.88 46.87
C VAL A 899 -19.12 -10.05 46.49
N LEU A 900 -17.84 -9.79 46.16
CA LEU A 900 -16.89 -10.85 45.82
C LEU A 900 -16.58 -11.77 47.02
N GLU A 901 -16.47 -11.21 48.23
CA GLU A 901 -16.29 -11.99 49.46
C GLU A 901 -17.49 -12.90 49.76
N GLU A 902 -18.69 -12.37 49.60
CA GLU A 902 -19.94 -13.11 49.84
C GLU A 902 -20.10 -14.28 48.86
N ILE A 903 -19.93 -14.03 47.54
CA ILE A 903 -20.06 -15.10 46.53
C ILE A 903 -18.88 -16.07 46.57
N GLY A 904 -17.69 -15.62 46.95
CA GLY A 904 -16.46 -16.41 47.04
C GLY A 904 -16.47 -17.50 48.12
N ALA A 905 -17.33 -17.37 49.13
CA ALA A 905 -17.46 -18.38 50.18
C ALA A 905 -17.94 -19.74 49.64
N ASN A 906 -18.84 -19.73 48.64
CA ASN A 906 -19.57 -20.91 48.18
C ASN A 906 -19.22 -21.34 46.74
N VAL A 907 -17.95 -21.22 46.35
CA VAL A 907 -17.44 -21.63 45.02
C VAL A 907 -16.25 -22.59 45.15
N THR A 908 -15.84 -23.20 44.03
CA THR A 908 -14.66 -24.07 43.98
C THR A 908 -13.38 -23.30 44.26
N ASP A 909 -12.33 -23.98 44.73
CA ASP A 909 -11.06 -23.33 45.08
C ASP A 909 -10.42 -22.58 43.90
N CYS A 910 -10.58 -23.10 42.69
CA CYS A 910 -10.10 -22.44 41.47
C CYS A 910 -10.77 -21.08 41.23
N ILE A 911 -12.10 -21.00 41.41
CA ILE A 911 -12.86 -19.76 41.26
C ILE A 911 -12.58 -18.82 42.45
N ARG A 912 -12.53 -19.36 43.67
CA ARG A 912 -12.22 -18.60 44.90
C ARG A 912 -10.88 -17.88 44.76
N GLN A 913 -9.85 -18.58 44.28
CA GLN A 913 -8.53 -17.98 44.05
C GLN A 913 -8.59 -16.77 43.11
N GLN A 914 -9.41 -16.81 42.06
CA GLN A 914 -9.57 -15.67 41.17
C GLN A 914 -10.28 -14.51 41.88
N TYR A 915 -11.33 -14.76 42.66
CA TYR A 915 -11.95 -13.70 43.46
C TYR A 915 -10.98 -13.10 44.48
N ASP A 916 -10.20 -13.92 45.17
CA ASP A 916 -9.21 -13.45 46.16
C ASP A 916 -8.16 -12.51 45.54
N ASP A 917 -7.67 -12.85 44.33
CA ASP A 917 -6.74 -11.99 43.60
C ASP A 917 -7.39 -10.62 43.25
N ASN A 918 -8.67 -10.63 42.88
CA ASN A 918 -9.45 -9.43 42.55
C ASN A 918 -9.83 -8.60 43.78
N ILE A 919 -10.11 -9.24 44.92
CA ILE A 919 -10.32 -8.60 46.21
C ILE A 919 -9.03 -7.95 46.70
N ARG A 920 -7.88 -8.60 46.49
CA ARG A 920 -6.57 -7.98 46.74
C ARG A 920 -6.37 -6.74 45.88
N TRP A 921 -6.68 -6.82 44.59
CA TRP A 921 -6.57 -5.68 43.69
C TRP A 921 -7.46 -4.51 44.12
N ILE A 922 -8.76 -4.73 44.37
CA ILE A 922 -9.70 -3.64 44.69
C ILE A 922 -9.30 -2.89 45.96
N ARG A 923 -8.78 -3.61 46.97
CA ARG A 923 -8.29 -3.04 48.23
C ARG A 923 -6.97 -2.26 48.11
N GLU A 924 -6.16 -2.54 47.09
CA GLU A 924 -4.87 -1.86 46.84
C GLU A 924 -4.99 -0.73 45.81
N ALA A 925 -5.95 -0.80 44.89
CA ALA A 925 -6.07 0.14 43.77
C ALA A 925 -6.24 1.60 44.23
N GLY A 926 -7.00 1.83 45.31
CA GLY A 926 -7.14 3.16 45.92
C GLY A 926 -5.83 3.70 46.50
N LYS A 927 -5.06 2.87 47.22
CA LYS A 927 -3.77 3.25 47.83
C LYS A 927 -2.73 3.66 46.81
N HIS A 928 -2.79 3.06 45.61
CA HIS A 928 -1.87 3.34 44.52
C HIS A 928 -2.30 4.49 43.59
N LYS A 929 -3.41 5.20 43.90
CA LYS A 929 -3.89 6.37 43.14
C LYS A 929 -4.01 6.09 41.64
N MET A 930 -4.66 4.98 41.29
CA MET A 930 -4.74 4.48 39.91
C MET A 930 -5.64 5.27 38.96
N VAL A 931 -6.42 6.22 39.49
CA VAL A 931 -7.44 6.96 38.72
C VAL A 931 -6.80 8.07 37.88
N VAL A 932 -7.16 8.13 36.61
CA VAL A 932 -6.81 9.20 35.67
C VAL A 932 -8.05 9.54 34.84
N GLY A 933 -8.39 10.83 34.75
CA GLY A 933 -9.60 11.29 34.08
C GLY A 933 -10.85 11.01 34.92
N SER A 934 -11.82 10.28 34.37
CA SER A 934 -13.05 9.89 35.05
C SER A 934 -12.80 8.99 36.27
N GLN A 935 -13.64 9.12 37.29
CA GLN A 935 -13.63 8.22 38.45
C GLN A 935 -14.06 6.82 38.03
N ALA A 936 -13.09 5.93 37.87
CA ALA A 936 -13.29 4.63 37.26
C ALA A 936 -12.49 3.54 37.95
N ARG A 937 -12.99 2.30 37.88
CA ARG A 937 -12.34 1.11 38.40
C ARG A 937 -12.51 -0.07 37.44
N ILE A 938 -11.60 -1.03 37.56
CA ILE A 938 -11.64 -2.33 36.89
C ILE A 938 -11.41 -3.45 37.91
N LEU A 939 -11.93 -4.63 37.64
CA LEU A 939 -11.50 -5.92 38.19
C LEU A 939 -11.83 -7.02 37.18
N TYR A 940 -11.50 -8.28 37.48
CA TYR A 940 -11.95 -9.44 36.73
C TYR A 940 -13.02 -10.17 37.53
N SER A 941 -14.09 -10.54 36.84
CA SER A 941 -15.16 -11.35 37.42
C SER A 941 -15.79 -12.23 36.35
N ASP A 942 -16.30 -13.37 36.79
CA ASP A 942 -17.17 -14.26 36.02
C ASP A 942 -18.59 -13.70 35.88
N GLN A 943 -19.45 -14.41 35.15
CA GLN A 943 -20.84 -14.03 34.90
C GLN A 943 -21.58 -13.70 36.20
N ARG A 944 -21.48 -14.55 37.22
CA ARG A 944 -22.22 -14.37 38.48
C ARG A 944 -21.77 -13.11 39.20
N GLY A 945 -20.47 -12.92 39.36
CA GLY A 945 -19.95 -11.74 40.06
C GLY A 945 -20.24 -10.44 39.30
N ARG A 946 -20.15 -10.42 37.96
CA ARG A 946 -20.51 -9.24 37.14
C ARG A 946 -21.96 -8.79 37.41
N VAL A 947 -22.90 -9.74 37.40
CA VAL A 947 -24.32 -9.47 37.63
C VAL A 947 -24.57 -9.00 39.06
N CYS A 948 -24.01 -9.70 40.06
CA CYS A 948 -24.19 -9.34 41.47
C CYS A 948 -23.64 -7.95 41.77
N ILE A 949 -22.44 -7.61 41.27
CA ILE A 949 -21.85 -6.28 41.45
C ILE A 949 -22.70 -5.21 40.75
N ALA A 950 -23.11 -5.45 39.50
CA ALA A 950 -23.93 -4.50 38.75
C ALA A 950 -25.28 -4.22 39.44
N LEU A 951 -25.97 -5.27 39.94
CA LEU A 951 -27.22 -5.11 40.69
C LEU A 951 -27.00 -4.38 42.02
N ALA A 952 -25.92 -4.69 42.75
CA ALA A 952 -25.61 -4.02 44.00
C ALA A 952 -25.28 -2.52 43.81
N ILE A 953 -24.55 -2.18 42.74
CA ILE A 953 -24.30 -0.77 42.36
C ILE A 953 -25.61 -0.10 41.96
N ASN A 954 -26.45 -0.74 41.14
CA ASN A 954 -27.74 -0.17 40.74
C ASN A 954 -28.64 0.09 41.96
N GLN A 955 -28.67 -0.83 42.93
CA GLN A 955 -29.38 -0.63 44.18
C GLN A 955 -28.78 0.52 45.01
N ALA A 956 -27.45 0.64 45.06
CA ALA A 956 -26.79 1.74 45.77
C ALA A 956 -27.10 3.12 45.16
N ILE A 957 -27.33 3.20 43.85
CA ILE A 957 -27.80 4.41 43.17
C ILE A 957 -29.26 4.70 43.58
N ALA A 958 -30.13 3.67 43.57
CA ALA A 958 -31.53 3.81 43.99
C ALA A 958 -31.67 4.25 45.47
N ASP A 959 -30.79 3.75 46.34
CA ASP A 959 -30.73 4.09 47.76
C ASP A 959 -30.11 5.48 48.02
N GLY A 960 -29.50 6.12 47.01
CA GLY A 960 -28.74 7.37 47.15
C GLY A 960 -27.39 7.24 47.85
N ARG A 961 -26.87 6.02 48.03
CA ARG A 961 -25.51 5.77 48.54
C ARG A 961 -24.42 6.10 47.51
N VAL A 962 -24.77 5.99 46.23
CA VAL A 962 -23.98 6.49 45.09
C VAL A 962 -24.75 7.64 44.47
N SER A 963 -24.11 8.80 44.33
CA SER A 963 -24.79 10.07 44.08
C SER A 963 -25.34 10.25 42.67
N ALA A 964 -24.81 9.52 41.69
CA ALA A 964 -25.19 9.62 40.29
C ALA A 964 -25.15 8.24 39.59
N PRO A 965 -25.71 8.13 38.36
CA PRO A 965 -25.58 6.92 37.55
C PRO A 965 -24.15 6.41 37.40
N VAL A 966 -23.99 5.11 37.16
CA VAL A 966 -22.69 4.46 36.93
C VAL A 966 -22.72 3.76 35.58
N VAL A 967 -21.70 3.99 34.75
CA VAL A 967 -21.52 3.26 33.50
C VAL A 967 -20.74 1.99 33.79
N ILE A 968 -21.25 0.84 33.38
CA ILE A 968 -20.51 -0.42 33.30
C ILE A 968 -20.01 -0.62 31.87
N SER A 969 -18.80 -1.15 31.72
CA SER A 969 -18.24 -1.55 30.43
C SER A 969 -17.17 -2.63 30.65
N ARG A 970 -16.38 -2.91 29.61
CA ARG A 970 -15.23 -3.82 29.63
C ARG A 970 -14.22 -3.48 28.54
N ASP A 971 -13.06 -4.12 28.62
CA ASP A 971 -12.21 -4.21 27.43
C ASP A 971 -12.82 -5.16 26.39
N HIS A 972 -12.35 -5.10 25.16
CA HIS A 972 -12.73 -6.12 24.17
C HIS A 972 -11.94 -7.42 24.44
N HIS A 973 -10.83 -7.34 25.16
CA HIS A 973 -10.05 -8.46 25.72
C HIS A 973 -10.86 -9.23 26.79
N ASP A 974 -11.89 -9.94 26.36
CA ASP A 974 -12.81 -10.70 27.21
C ASP A 974 -13.13 -12.07 26.58
N VAL A 975 -13.78 -12.94 27.35
CA VAL A 975 -14.08 -14.34 27.01
C VAL A 975 -14.73 -14.51 25.64
N SER A 976 -15.76 -13.71 25.36
CA SER A 976 -16.59 -13.77 24.14
C SER A 976 -16.43 -12.57 23.22
N GLY A 977 -15.74 -11.52 23.68
CA GLY A 977 -15.65 -10.27 22.96
C GLY A 977 -14.71 -10.31 21.75
N THR A 978 -13.76 -11.24 21.69
CA THR A 978 -12.69 -11.18 20.68
C THR A 978 -12.32 -12.54 20.11
N ASP A 979 -12.26 -12.60 18.79
CA ASP A 979 -11.60 -13.65 18.02
C ASP A 979 -10.22 -13.17 17.57
N SER A 980 -9.16 -13.78 18.11
CA SER A 980 -7.77 -13.47 17.80
C SER A 980 -6.89 -14.72 17.92
N PRO A 981 -6.50 -15.35 16.79
CA PRO A 981 -5.76 -16.62 16.81
C PRO A 981 -4.38 -16.53 17.47
N PHE A 982 -3.83 -15.32 17.58
CA PHE A 982 -2.53 -15.06 18.18
C PHE A 982 -2.60 -14.58 19.64
N ARG A 983 -3.82 -14.38 20.17
CA ARG A 983 -4.02 -13.88 21.52
C ARG A 983 -5.29 -14.43 22.15
N GLU A 984 -6.44 -13.76 22.05
CA GLU A 984 -7.64 -14.12 22.80
C GLU A 984 -8.15 -15.54 22.52
N THR A 985 -8.04 -16.06 21.31
CA THR A 985 -8.46 -17.43 20.93
C THR A 985 -7.27 -18.34 20.63
N SER A 986 -6.05 -17.98 21.07
CA SER A 986 -4.85 -18.78 20.79
C SER A 986 -4.80 -20.13 21.50
N ASN A 987 -5.65 -20.35 22.52
CA ASN A 987 -5.82 -21.64 23.20
C ASN A 987 -6.98 -22.49 22.63
N VAL A 988 -7.52 -22.11 21.47
CA VAL A 988 -8.61 -22.84 20.80
C VAL A 988 -8.02 -23.74 19.72
N TYR A 989 -8.11 -25.06 19.91
CA TYR A 989 -7.40 -26.06 19.10
C TYR A 989 -8.31 -26.89 18.18
N ASP A 990 -9.61 -26.60 18.13
CA ASP A 990 -10.57 -27.31 17.27
C ASP A 990 -10.56 -26.81 15.80
N GLY A 991 -9.69 -25.86 15.48
CA GLY A 991 -9.57 -25.21 14.17
C GLY A 991 -10.37 -23.92 14.03
N SER A 992 -11.21 -23.56 15.00
CA SER A 992 -12.07 -22.36 14.94
C SER A 992 -11.38 -21.05 15.31
N ALA A 993 -10.10 -21.07 15.72
CA ALA A 993 -9.37 -19.87 16.16
C ALA A 993 -9.30 -18.73 15.11
N PHE A 994 -9.46 -19.06 13.81
CA PHE A 994 -9.50 -18.11 12.69
C PHE A 994 -10.91 -17.65 12.31
N CYS A 995 -11.95 -18.22 12.91
CA CYS A 995 -13.33 -17.76 12.74
C CYS A 995 -13.53 -16.43 13.49
N ALA A 996 -14.54 -15.65 13.08
CA ALA A 996 -14.89 -14.38 13.72
C ALA A 996 -16.34 -14.35 14.22
N ASP A 997 -17.01 -15.50 14.21
CA ASP A 997 -18.43 -15.63 14.53
C ASP A 997 -18.72 -15.25 15.99
N MET A 998 -17.83 -15.58 16.92
CA MET A 998 -18.03 -15.33 18.35
C MET A 998 -18.12 -13.83 18.64
N ALA A 999 -17.17 -13.04 18.14
CA ALA A 999 -17.15 -11.60 18.32
C ALA A 999 -18.37 -10.92 17.68
N VAL A 1000 -18.80 -11.38 16.49
CA VAL A 1000 -20.01 -10.86 15.83
C VAL A 1000 -21.28 -11.22 16.61
N GLN A 1001 -21.40 -12.48 17.06
CA GLN A 1001 -22.55 -12.94 17.84
C GLN A 1001 -22.64 -12.23 19.19
N ASN A 1002 -21.50 -11.95 19.84
CA ASN A 1002 -21.49 -11.16 21.07
C ASN A 1002 -21.96 -9.72 20.81
N PHE A 1003 -21.44 -9.05 19.79
CA PHE A 1003 -21.87 -7.70 19.41
C PHE A 1003 -23.37 -7.61 19.12
N VAL A 1004 -23.90 -8.54 18.31
CA VAL A 1004 -25.33 -8.59 17.98
C VAL A 1004 -26.15 -8.95 19.23
N GLY A 1005 -25.66 -9.88 20.03
CA GLY A 1005 -26.29 -10.36 21.25
C GLY A 1005 -26.49 -9.28 22.31
N ASP A 1006 -25.47 -8.48 22.57
CA ASP A 1006 -25.50 -7.38 23.54
C ASP A 1006 -26.46 -6.28 23.05
N ALA A 1007 -26.57 -6.08 21.73
CA ALA A 1007 -27.39 -5.03 21.12
C ALA A 1007 -28.90 -5.20 21.39
N PHE A 1008 -29.41 -6.43 21.48
CA PHE A 1008 -30.83 -6.68 21.76
C PHE A 1008 -31.11 -7.11 23.21
N ARG A 1009 -30.08 -7.08 24.08
CA ARG A 1009 -30.19 -7.43 25.51
C ARG A 1009 -30.10 -6.22 26.46
N GLY A 1010 -30.09 -5.01 25.91
CA GLY A 1010 -30.25 -3.78 26.69
C GLY A 1010 -28.96 -3.00 26.94
N ALA A 1011 -27.85 -3.34 26.28
CA ALA A 1011 -26.66 -2.51 26.28
C ALA A 1011 -27.00 -1.06 25.86
N THR A 1012 -26.39 -0.08 26.52
CA THR A 1012 -26.58 1.35 26.18
C THR A 1012 -25.83 1.72 24.91
N TRP A 1013 -24.68 1.10 24.64
CA TRP A 1013 -24.05 1.08 23.32
C TRP A 1013 -23.29 -0.22 23.10
N VAL A 1014 -23.07 -0.56 21.84
CA VAL A 1014 -22.30 -1.73 21.40
C VAL A 1014 -21.28 -1.34 20.34
N ALA A 1015 -20.16 -2.07 20.28
CA ALA A 1015 -19.09 -1.81 19.32
C ALA A 1015 -18.53 -3.11 18.74
N LEU A 1016 -18.20 -3.11 17.45
CA LEU A 1016 -17.45 -4.17 16.76
C LEU A 1016 -16.29 -3.56 15.97
N HIS A 1017 -15.07 -3.98 16.27
CA HIS A 1017 -13.84 -3.44 15.72
C HIS A 1017 -13.03 -4.50 14.97
N ASN A 1018 -12.18 -4.03 14.05
CA ASN A 1018 -11.16 -4.81 13.36
C ASN A 1018 -9.76 -4.44 13.89
N GLY A 1019 -9.01 -5.46 14.29
CA GLY A 1019 -7.58 -5.42 14.54
C GLY A 1019 -7.14 -5.03 15.95
N GLY A 1020 -8.06 -4.90 16.91
CA GLY A 1020 -7.74 -4.49 18.26
C GLY A 1020 -6.68 -5.39 18.91
N GLY A 1021 -5.62 -4.79 19.45
CA GLY A 1021 -4.55 -5.54 20.11
C GLY A 1021 -3.43 -5.98 19.17
N VAL A 1022 -3.63 -7.06 18.41
CA VAL A 1022 -2.57 -7.69 17.59
C VAL A 1022 -2.31 -6.93 16.28
N GLY A 1023 -3.25 -6.10 15.85
CA GLY A 1023 -3.11 -5.21 14.69
C GLY A 1023 -4.16 -5.48 13.60
N TRP A 1024 -4.27 -4.51 12.70
CA TRP A 1024 -5.27 -4.49 11.61
C TRP A 1024 -5.28 -5.78 10.76
N GLY A 1025 -6.46 -6.39 10.61
CA GLY A 1025 -6.69 -7.58 9.79
C GLY A 1025 -6.45 -8.91 10.49
N GLU A 1026 -5.90 -8.91 11.71
CA GLU A 1026 -5.56 -10.12 12.45
C GLU A 1026 -6.61 -10.48 13.53
N VAL A 1027 -7.58 -9.59 13.80
CA VAL A 1027 -8.49 -9.67 14.95
C VAL A 1027 -9.87 -9.11 14.64
N MET A 1028 -10.90 -9.73 15.20
CA MET A 1028 -12.26 -9.19 15.26
C MET A 1028 -12.69 -9.09 16.73
N ASN A 1029 -13.02 -7.88 17.19
CA ASN A 1029 -13.19 -7.61 18.62
C ASN A 1029 -14.35 -6.65 18.93
N GLY A 1030 -15.26 -7.05 19.81
CA GLY A 1030 -16.43 -6.31 20.25
C GLY A 1030 -16.47 -5.98 21.74
N GLY A 1031 -17.25 -4.95 22.06
CA GLY A 1031 -17.44 -4.43 23.41
C GLY A 1031 -18.77 -3.72 23.57
N PHE A 1032 -19.08 -3.33 24.81
CA PHE A 1032 -20.36 -2.71 25.16
C PHE A 1032 -20.19 -1.68 26.28
N GLY A 1033 -21.21 -0.86 26.48
CA GLY A 1033 -21.41 -0.10 27.71
C GLY A 1033 -22.86 -0.10 28.14
N LEU A 1034 -23.11 -0.10 29.45
CA LEU A 1034 -24.43 -0.17 30.05
C LEU A 1034 -24.53 0.87 31.17
N LEU A 1035 -25.51 1.77 31.09
CA LEU A 1035 -25.78 2.75 32.13
C LEU A 1035 -26.66 2.12 33.23
N LEU A 1036 -26.19 2.16 34.47
CA LEU A 1036 -26.96 1.91 35.68
C LEU A 1036 -27.45 3.25 36.23
N ASP A 1037 -28.75 3.43 36.35
CA ASP A 1037 -29.38 4.68 36.79
C ASP A 1037 -30.27 4.51 38.03
N GLY A 1038 -30.24 3.33 38.67
CA GLY A 1038 -31.07 2.98 39.82
C GLY A 1038 -32.46 2.47 39.47
N SER A 1039 -32.84 2.45 38.19
CA SER A 1039 -34.17 1.98 37.78
C SER A 1039 -34.30 0.45 37.80
N GLU A 1040 -35.54 -0.04 37.92
CA GLU A 1040 -35.86 -1.46 37.70
C GLU A 1040 -35.57 -1.88 36.25
N GLU A 1041 -35.71 -0.97 35.27
CA GLU A 1041 -35.40 -1.25 33.87
C GLU A 1041 -33.91 -1.50 33.66
N ALA A 1042 -33.03 -0.71 34.30
CA ALA A 1042 -31.59 -0.99 34.31
C ALA A 1042 -31.29 -2.35 34.96
N ALA A 1043 -31.96 -2.71 36.06
CA ALA A 1043 -31.80 -4.02 36.69
C ALA A 1043 -32.23 -5.18 35.77
N LYS A 1044 -33.36 -5.05 35.06
CA LYS A 1044 -33.81 -6.02 34.04
C LYS A 1044 -32.79 -6.16 32.92
N ARG A 1045 -32.22 -5.04 32.44
CA ARG A 1045 -31.16 -5.04 31.41
C ARG A 1045 -29.92 -5.77 31.90
N VAL A 1046 -29.45 -5.52 33.13
CA VAL A 1046 -28.32 -6.26 33.72
C VAL A 1046 -28.60 -7.77 33.74
N GLN A 1047 -29.81 -8.19 34.09
CA GLN A 1047 -30.20 -9.61 34.12
C GLN A 1047 -30.37 -10.23 32.73
N SER A 1048 -30.82 -9.47 31.73
CA SER A 1048 -30.94 -9.96 30.34
C SER A 1048 -29.60 -10.00 29.62
N ASP A 1049 -28.78 -8.98 29.81
CA ASP A 1049 -27.42 -8.84 29.29
C ASP A 1049 -26.48 -9.87 29.94
N ALA A 1050 -26.83 -10.38 31.13
CA ALA A 1050 -26.09 -11.41 31.86
C ALA A 1050 -25.79 -12.71 31.10
N GLN A 1051 -26.26 -12.94 29.87
CA GLN A 1051 -25.67 -13.97 29.00
C GLN A 1051 -24.26 -13.64 28.49
N LEU A 1052 -23.70 -12.48 28.88
CA LEU A 1052 -22.33 -11.95 28.78
C LEU A 1052 -21.17 -12.89 29.23
N GLY A 1053 -21.41 -14.17 29.46
CA GLY A 1053 -20.38 -15.17 29.79
C GLY A 1053 -20.79 -16.63 29.56
N ARG A 1054 -21.93 -16.91 28.91
CA ARG A 1054 -22.41 -18.30 28.73
C ARG A 1054 -21.65 -19.10 27.67
N LEU A 1055 -20.86 -18.46 26.83
CA LEU A 1055 -19.89 -19.15 25.97
C LEU A 1055 -18.65 -19.49 26.80
N GLN A 1056 -18.83 -20.35 27.81
CA GLN A 1056 -17.70 -20.97 28.49
C GLN A 1056 -16.96 -21.86 27.49
N ARG A 1057 -15.65 -21.64 27.36
CA ARG A 1057 -14.79 -22.41 26.46
C ARG A 1057 -14.49 -23.83 26.97
N GLY A 1058 -14.98 -24.21 28.15
CA GLY A 1058 -14.61 -25.45 28.84
C GLY A 1058 -15.77 -26.41 29.09
N GLY A 1059 -15.72 -27.57 28.43
CA GLY A 1059 -16.50 -28.76 28.79
C GLY A 1059 -16.85 -29.61 27.58
N SER A 1060 -15.92 -30.46 27.11
CA SER A 1060 -16.04 -31.75 26.38
C SER A 1060 -17.20 -32.06 25.40
N SER A 1061 -18.10 -31.13 25.07
CA SER A 1061 -19.22 -31.28 24.15
C SER A 1061 -19.98 -29.95 24.03
N LEU A 1062 -19.75 -29.22 22.94
CA LEU A 1062 -20.58 -28.13 22.40
C LEU A 1062 -20.81 -26.86 23.25
N LEU A 1063 -20.68 -25.71 22.59
CA LEU A 1063 -21.83 -24.78 22.47
C LEU A 1063 -21.75 -23.95 21.17
N VAL A 1064 -21.24 -24.55 20.09
CA VAL A 1064 -21.57 -24.15 18.72
C VAL A 1064 -22.59 -25.20 18.26
N TRP A 1065 -23.85 -24.78 18.07
CA TRP A 1065 -25.02 -25.60 17.67
C TRP A 1065 -25.71 -26.47 18.74
N LYS A 1066 -26.49 -25.84 19.64
CA LYS A 1066 -27.82 -26.38 20.00
C LYS A 1066 -28.81 -25.21 20.07
N PHE A 1067 -29.79 -25.25 19.16
CA PHE A 1067 -31.02 -24.45 19.22
C PHE A 1067 -31.81 -24.75 20.50
#